data_AF-A0A2G4HEH2-F1
#
_entry.id   AF-A0A2G4HEH2-F1
#
_cell.length_a   1.000
_cell.length_b   1.000
_cell.length_c   1.000
_cell.angle_alpha   90.00
_cell.angle_beta   90.00
_cell.angle_gamma   90.00
#
_symmetry.space_group_name_H-M   'P 1'
#
loop_
_entity.id
_entity.type
_entity.pdbx_description
1 polymer ?
#
loop_
_entity_poly.entity_id
_entity_poly.type
_entity_poly.pdbx_seq_one_letter_code
_entity_poly.pdbx_strand_id
1 'polypeptide(L)'
;MYPIFTLFVLSCRSKTTSNGDARRMRPGDGGFLLAIVLAGVAATGGALNVFGAVPLTPTQLAADKEYVRVANSGSSVVWRKPLPDGALLVALANHDATSVREITVYWVDLGLSSGVHALLTNPAGDQTLGRFVTSYTARVKPETVHLVRVLPDKPAQAVPGRSPTAASIAAISKKPISPRRLNLAASGATGTRSEPAYVGRPDAAGVLERFAVDLPAYTAGCYFGDNFPIMGNTTGPRVFGDSLAGLSYGGLFMLLRLGSGGYLAVVPVSGTQAFSWFEPSAEGLILGVGTRGTAEVRGDLPLLAWSTSEDPYIACAKAWEAALKMEQVRGNGALRGEKEFPEYFKYLGWCSWEQFRHNISEDILGTAFSDIKASGLPVRWVLIDDGHVANRDNQYTSFRPNENFPNGFAPLLAKGRQNGIRWFGLWQYMSGYGGLIAPDNDLGLDQHLREVFISRGQRVIPARLPGVDRDSAQAFFSGLILPAKQSGFDFVKVDFQGYHFNYYTGTENPVATAQLHYQLVEQICHEAGLGLHNCLSMNHLRVFNTRHSVVMRSSRDYRKDGDAWNKEQTWRAFHNALWLGQTMWLDHDMAHSSDQVAGRMLSVAKALSGGPVYLSDDPRFFYAPNVRPLAFETGELLRPLAPATPLPASLFADPLQTAVAYQVISPLAGGAAAVGLFNLTLRETPVEARIAPADYRVASALIQPYPGAWSVPDEGLLVFDWESGRTQRLGTEYRTTVPNYSSRLLLLCPIKNGWAVIGRTDKYLSPAATEVIASDGRSLTLRLKESGPLAVWSATGQIQSEDAEFVDAGEGLWRAAYASNRDGRIRIIRR
;
A
#
# COMPACT_ATOMS: atom_id res chain seq x y z
N MET A 1 -12.12 -38.50 34.24
CA MET A 1 -12.95 -39.73 34.32
C MET A 1 -13.53 -39.97 32.94
N TYR A 2 -13.05 -41.02 32.26
CA TYR A 2 -13.60 -41.61 31.02
C TYR A 2 -14.96 -42.31 31.29
N PRO A 3 -15.85 -42.66 30.32
CA PRO A 3 -15.59 -43.41 29.06
C PRO A 3 -16.37 -42.90 27.81
N ILE A 4 -16.08 -43.19 26.52
CA ILE A 4 -15.89 -44.40 25.66
C ILE A 4 -17.14 -45.30 25.49
N PHE A 5 -17.39 -45.70 24.22
CA PHE A 5 -18.18 -46.80 23.62
C PHE A 5 -19.50 -46.38 22.89
N THR A 6 -19.95 -46.93 21.74
CA THR A 6 -19.39 -47.82 20.67
C THR A 6 -20.42 -47.99 19.53
N LEU A 7 -19.91 -48.36 18.34
CA LEU A 7 -20.59 -48.84 17.13
C LEU A 7 -21.71 -49.89 17.33
N PHE A 8 -22.65 -49.94 16.37
CA PHE A 8 -23.32 -51.17 15.97
C PHE A 8 -23.36 -51.32 14.43
N VAL A 9 -23.01 -52.52 13.97
CA VAL A 9 -23.06 -53.06 12.61
C VAL A 9 -24.09 -54.19 12.58
N LEU A 10 -24.85 -54.33 11.49
CA LEU A 10 -25.49 -55.56 10.98
C LEU A 10 -25.80 -55.29 9.48
N SER A 11 -25.12 -55.90 8.48
CA SER A 11 -25.25 -57.28 7.95
C SER A 11 -26.61 -57.53 7.29
N CYS A 12 -26.82 -58.13 6.11
CA CYS A 12 -26.03 -58.73 5.03
C CYS A 12 -27.04 -59.12 3.92
N ARG A 13 -26.61 -59.26 2.66
CA ARG A 13 -26.71 -60.48 1.80
C ARG A 13 -26.82 -60.17 0.30
N SER A 14 -26.09 -61.01 -0.44
CA SER A 14 -25.82 -61.01 -1.87
C SER A 14 -26.49 -62.21 -2.57
N LYS A 15 -26.29 -62.29 -3.91
CA LYS A 15 -26.48 -63.39 -4.90
C LYS A 15 -27.70 -63.16 -5.85
N THR A 16 -27.66 -63.38 -7.18
CA THR A 16 -26.72 -64.07 -8.10
C THR A 16 -27.16 -63.89 -9.58
N THR A 17 -26.19 -63.89 -10.52
CA THR A 17 -26.15 -64.51 -11.88
C THR A 17 -27.21 -64.21 -12.97
N SER A 18 -26.81 -63.83 -14.20
CA SER A 18 -26.42 -64.74 -15.33
C SER A 18 -26.54 -64.10 -16.74
N ASN A 19 -25.54 -64.36 -17.60
CA ASN A 19 -25.52 -64.63 -19.06
C ASN A 19 -26.29 -63.78 -20.11
N GLY A 20 -25.62 -63.53 -21.24
CA GLY A 20 -26.21 -63.81 -22.57
C GLY A 20 -26.08 -62.76 -23.68
N ASP A 21 -25.05 -62.93 -24.51
CA ASP A 21 -24.83 -62.57 -25.92
C ASP A 21 -25.83 -61.74 -26.77
N ALA A 22 -25.22 -60.75 -27.44
CA ALA A 22 -25.24 -60.41 -28.88
C ALA A 22 -26.57 -60.33 -29.67
N ARG A 23 -26.85 -59.13 -30.22
CA ARG A 23 -27.15 -58.94 -31.66
C ARG A 23 -27.05 -57.48 -32.10
N ARG A 24 -26.45 -57.31 -33.28
CA ARG A 24 -26.27 -56.06 -34.07
C ARG A 24 -27.61 -55.50 -34.55
N MET A 25 -27.78 -54.17 -34.52
CA MET A 25 -28.46 -53.41 -35.58
C MET A 25 -27.77 -52.05 -35.79
N ARG A 26 -27.78 -51.60 -37.05
CA ARG A 26 -27.07 -50.45 -37.63
C ARG A 26 -28.00 -49.21 -37.72
N PRO A 27 -27.48 -48.03 -38.12
CA PRO A 27 -27.91 -46.70 -37.65
C PRO A 27 -28.95 -46.02 -38.55
N GLY A 28 -29.64 -45.01 -38.01
CA GLY A 28 -30.44 -44.07 -38.79
C GLY A 28 -31.36 -43.20 -37.93
N ASP A 29 -31.00 -41.91 -37.85
CA ASP A 29 -31.85 -40.72 -37.79
C ASP A 29 -32.84 -40.50 -36.62
N GLY A 30 -32.61 -39.37 -35.93
CA GLY A 30 -33.65 -38.35 -35.81
C GLY A 30 -34.34 -38.20 -34.45
N GLY A 31 -33.94 -37.14 -33.72
CA GLY A 31 -34.92 -36.23 -33.11
C GLY A 31 -35.46 -36.56 -31.72
N PHE A 32 -34.99 -35.77 -30.73
CA PHE A 32 -35.79 -35.10 -29.69
C PHE A 32 -37.10 -35.78 -29.21
N LEU A 33 -37.16 -36.18 -27.93
CA LEU A 33 -37.98 -35.48 -26.90
C LEU A 33 -37.85 -36.11 -25.50
N LEU A 34 -37.45 -35.26 -24.55
CA LEU A 34 -37.98 -35.01 -23.19
C LEU A 34 -39.24 -35.80 -22.72
N ALA A 35 -39.17 -36.43 -21.53
CA ALA A 35 -40.21 -36.49 -20.46
C ALA A 35 -39.67 -37.29 -19.25
N ILE A 36 -39.30 -36.66 -18.12
CA ILE A 36 -40.12 -36.36 -16.92
C ILE A 36 -40.85 -37.58 -16.33
N VAL A 37 -40.44 -38.03 -15.13
CA VAL A 37 -41.34 -38.28 -13.97
C VAL A 37 -40.62 -37.91 -12.66
N LEU A 38 -41.22 -36.96 -11.95
CA LEU A 38 -40.94 -36.49 -10.59
C LEU A 38 -41.37 -37.52 -9.52
N ALA A 39 -40.73 -37.50 -8.34
CA ALA A 39 -41.37 -37.15 -7.05
C ALA A 39 -40.52 -37.55 -5.83
N GLY A 40 -40.44 -36.67 -4.82
CA GLY A 40 -39.94 -36.99 -3.48
C GLY A 40 -39.46 -35.76 -2.70
N VAL A 41 -40.31 -35.27 -1.79
CA VAL A 41 -40.25 -33.96 -1.10
C VAL A 41 -39.16 -33.87 -0.02
N ALA A 42 -38.68 -32.64 0.17
CA ALA A 42 -37.67 -32.14 1.08
C ALA A 42 -37.96 -32.33 2.60
N ALA A 43 -36.88 -32.46 3.37
CA ALA A 43 -36.63 -31.66 4.58
C ALA A 43 -35.17 -31.84 5.08
N THR A 44 -34.69 -30.79 5.76
CA THR A 44 -33.46 -30.63 6.57
C THR A 44 -32.15 -30.25 5.85
N GLY A 45 -31.77 -28.97 6.05
CA GLY A 45 -30.42 -28.51 6.39
C GLY A 45 -29.26 -28.75 5.42
N GLY A 46 -28.83 -27.70 4.72
CA GLY A 46 -27.48 -27.58 4.15
C GLY A 46 -27.18 -28.46 2.95
N ALA A 47 -27.73 -28.12 1.78
CA ALA A 47 -27.33 -28.79 0.53
C ALA A 47 -26.18 -28.03 -0.15
N LEU A 48 -24.98 -28.62 -0.07
CA LEU A 48 -23.86 -28.38 -0.98
C LEU A 48 -24.29 -28.68 -2.42
N ASN A 49 -24.22 -27.68 -3.29
CA ASN A 49 -24.47 -27.86 -4.72
C ASN A 49 -23.28 -28.55 -5.39
N VAL A 50 -23.36 -29.87 -5.58
CA VAL A 50 -22.55 -30.61 -6.55
C VAL A 50 -23.41 -30.83 -7.79
N PHE A 51 -23.23 -30.00 -8.83
CA PHE A 51 -23.88 -30.18 -10.12
C PHE A 51 -22.85 -30.48 -11.22
N GLY A 52 -23.04 -31.62 -11.89
CA GLY A 52 -22.69 -31.90 -13.29
C GLY A 52 -21.22 -31.75 -13.71
N ALA A 53 -20.40 -32.78 -13.49
CA ALA A 53 -19.22 -32.98 -14.33
C ALA A 53 -19.68 -33.32 -15.76
N VAL A 54 -19.38 -32.46 -16.73
CA VAL A 54 -19.46 -32.80 -18.16
C VAL A 54 -18.38 -33.86 -18.43
N PRO A 55 -18.57 -34.82 -19.36
CA PRO A 55 -17.56 -35.85 -19.67
C PRO A 55 -16.40 -35.26 -20.49
N LEU A 56 -15.73 -34.25 -19.95
CA LEU A 56 -14.49 -33.69 -20.43
C LEU A 56 -13.40 -34.10 -19.43
N THR A 57 -12.46 -34.92 -19.89
CA THR A 57 -11.25 -35.24 -19.11
C THR A 57 -10.24 -34.10 -19.22
N PRO A 58 -9.32 -33.97 -18.25
CA PRO A 58 -8.23 -33.00 -18.35
C PRO A 58 -7.41 -33.15 -19.65
N THR A 59 -7.27 -34.37 -20.17
CA THR A 59 -6.60 -34.66 -21.45
C THR A 59 -7.39 -34.13 -22.66
N GLN A 60 -8.72 -34.21 -22.64
CA GLN A 60 -9.57 -33.67 -23.70
C GLN A 60 -9.53 -32.14 -23.76
N LEU A 61 -9.48 -31.46 -22.62
CA LEU A 61 -9.28 -30.00 -22.57
C LEU A 61 -7.94 -29.57 -23.15
N ALA A 62 -6.87 -30.31 -22.86
CA ALA A 62 -5.53 -30.00 -23.38
C ALA A 62 -5.42 -30.16 -24.91
N ALA A 63 -6.31 -30.96 -25.52
CA ALA A 63 -6.36 -31.17 -26.97
C ALA A 63 -7.29 -30.17 -27.70
N ASP A 64 -8.19 -29.50 -26.97
CA ASP A 64 -9.13 -28.52 -27.53
C ASP A 64 -8.46 -27.14 -27.66
N LYS A 65 -8.22 -26.72 -28.92
CA LYS A 65 -7.55 -25.45 -29.23
C LYS A 65 -8.35 -24.21 -28.85
N GLU A 66 -9.64 -24.34 -28.55
CA GLU A 66 -10.49 -23.22 -28.15
C GLU A 66 -10.37 -22.89 -26.65
N TYR A 67 -9.83 -23.82 -25.85
CA TYR A 67 -9.51 -23.58 -24.45
C TYR A 67 -8.08 -23.05 -24.30
N VAL A 68 -7.94 -21.95 -23.57
CA VAL A 68 -6.66 -21.32 -23.22
C VAL A 68 -6.37 -21.60 -21.76
N ARG A 69 -5.19 -22.16 -21.47
CA ARG A 69 -4.73 -22.37 -20.09
C ARG A 69 -4.41 -21.03 -19.45
N VAL A 70 -4.98 -20.77 -18.28
CA VAL A 70 -4.84 -19.48 -17.58
C VAL A 70 -4.24 -19.58 -16.19
N ALA A 71 -4.31 -20.74 -15.54
CA ALA A 71 -3.58 -21.00 -14.31
C ALA A 71 -3.13 -22.47 -14.25
N ASN A 72 -2.00 -22.72 -13.59
CA ASN A 72 -1.46 -24.06 -13.36
C ASN A 72 -0.76 -24.10 -11.99
N SER A 73 -1.24 -24.95 -11.10
CA SER A 73 -0.65 -25.21 -9.78
C SER A 73 -0.62 -26.72 -9.52
N GLY A 74 0.53 -27.33 -9.81
CA GLY A 74 0.75 -28.76 -9.64
C GLY A 74 -0.25 -29.61 -10.44
N SER A 75 -1.10 -30.37 -9.73
CA SER A 75 -2.14 -31.21 -10.33
C SER A 75 -3.44 -30.44 -10.63
N SER A 76 -3.51 -29.13 -10.40
CA SER A 76 -4.69 -28.32 -10.65
C SER A 76 -4.44 -27.35 -11.80
N VAL A 77 -5.26 -27.40 -12.85
CA VAL A 77 -5.11 -26.55 -14.04
C VAL A 77 -6.42 -25.85 -14.34
N VAL A 78 -6.37 -24.54 -14.62
CA VAL A 78 -7.53 -23.75 -15.02
C VAL A 78 -7.42 -23.38 -16.49
N TRP A 79 -8.49 -23.64 -17.24
CA TRP A 79 -8.64 -23.23 -18.63
C TRP A 79 -9.83 -22.30 -18.77
N ARG A 80 -9.79 -21.42 -19.76
CA ARG A 80 -10.93 -20.60 -20.17
C ARG A 80 -11.19 -20.73 -21.67
N LYS A 81 -12.45 -20.62 -22.05
CA LYS A 81 -12.91 -20.49 -23.43
C LYS A 81 -13.90 -19.33 -23.53
N PRO A 82 -13.64 -18.29 -24.35
CA PRO A 82 -14.60 -17.21 -24.55
C PRO A 82 -15.88 -17.71 -25.23
N LEU A 83 -17.03 -17.16 -24.86
CA LEU A 83 -18.33 -17.43 -25.49
C LEU A 83 -18.82 -16.19 -26.27
N PRO A 84 -19.64 -16.36 -27.33
CA PRO A 84 -20.11 -15.24 -28.17
C PRO A 84 -20.90 -14.15 -27.43
N ASP A 85 -21.50 -14.48 -26.30
CA ASP A 85 -22.31 -13.58 -25.47
C ASP A 85 -21.49 -12.77 -24.45
N GLY A 86 -20.16 -12.89 -24.49
CA GLY A 86 -19.24 -12.22 -23.58
C GLY A 86 -18.99 -12.94 -22.26
N ALA A 87 -19.60 -14.11 -22.03
CA ALA A 87 -19.23 -14.98 -20.93
C ALA A 87 -17.94 -15.76 -21.22
N LEU A 88 -17.37 -16.34 -20.17
CA LEU A 88 -16.25 -17.26 -20.22
C LEU A 88 -16.70 -18.62 -19.71
N LEU A 89 -16.43 -19.68 -20.47
CA LEU A 89 -16.53 -21.03 -19.95
C LEU A 89 -15.19 -21.39 -19.29
N VAL A 90 -15.23 -21.69 -17.99
CA VAL A 90 -14.03 -21.91 -17.17
C VAL A 90 -14.02 -23.35 -16.70
N ALA A 91 -12.89 -24.03 -16.94
CA ALA A 91 -12.68 -25.42 -16.59
C ALA A 91 -11.61 -25.52 -15.48
N LEU A 92 -12.01 -26.03 -14.32
CA LEU A 92 -11.12 -26.33 -13.20
C LEU A 92 -10.79 -27.83 -13.26
N ALA A 93 -9.62 -28.17 -13.78
CA ALA A 93 -9.21 -29.55 -14.04
C ALA A 93 -8.32 -30.08 -12.92
N ASN A 94 -8.69 -31.23 -12.35
CA ASN A 94 -7.89 -31.97 -11.39
C ASN A 94 -7.19 -33.14 -12.10
N HIS A 95 -5.87 -33.08 -12.21
CA HIS A 95 -5.00 -34.12 -12.76
C HIS A 95 -4.48 -35.09 -11.68
N ASP A 96 -4.89 -34.95 -10.42
CA ASP A 96 -4.57 -35.90 -9.35
C ASP A 96 -5.39 -37.18 -9.55
N ALA A 97 -4.74 -38.34 -9.51
CA ALA A 97 -5.40 -39.64 -9.74
C ALA A 97 -6.14 -40.17 -8.50
N THR A 98 -5.94 -39.57 -7.33
CA THR A 98 -6.35 -40.17 -6.04
C THR A 98 -7.15 -39.24 -5.14
N SER A 99 -6.90 -37.93 -5.20
CA SER A 99 -7.43 -36.97 -4.22
C SER A 99 -8.35 -35.91 -4.83
N VAL A 100 -9.46 -35.61 -4.14
CA VAL A 100 -10.31 -34.45 -4.45
C VAL A 100 -9.51 -33.18 -4.13
N ARG A 101 -9.52 -32.19 -5.03
CA ARG A 101 -8.81 -30.91 -4.87
C ARG A 101 -9.79 -29.75 -4.79
N GLU A 102 -9.48 -28.75 -3.98
CA GLU A 102 -10.10 -27.43 -4.10
C GLU A 102 -9.31 -26.61 -5.10
N ILE A 103 -9.98 -26.19 -6.17
CA ILE A 103 -9.37 -25.43 -7.26
C ILE A 103 -10.07 -24.08 -7.31
N THR A 104 -9.27 -23.01 -7.24
CA THR A 104 -9.73 -21.63 -7.30
C THR A 104 -9.34 -21.02 -8.63
N VAL A 105 -10.27 -20.31 -9.27
CA VAL A 105 -9.99 -19.40 -10.38
C VAL A 105 -10.16 -17.97 -9.91
N TYR A 106 -9.17 -17.11 -10.17
CA TYR A 106 -9.28 -15.68 -9.92
C TYR A 106 -9.70 -14.93 -11.18
N TRP A 107 -10.41 -13.81 -11.02
CA TRP A 107 -10.83 -12.95 -12.14
C TRP A 107 -9.65 -12.44 -12.97
N VAL A 108 -8.53 -12.17 -12.33
CA VAL A 108 -7.31 -11.77 -13.01
C VAL A 108 -6.78 -12.85 -13.96
N ASP A 109 -6.90 -14.14 -13.61
CA ASP A 109 -6.51 -15.26 -14.48
C ASP A 109 -7.39 -15.31 -15.74
N LEU A 110 -8.65 -14.86 -15.62
CA LEU A 110 -9.59 -14.79 -16.72
C LEU A 110 -9.43 -13.54 -17.61
N GLY A 111 -8.53 -12.62 -17.24
CA GLY A 111 -8.37 -11.31 -17.88
C GLY A 111 -9.41 -10.28 -17.45
N LEU A 112 -10.07 -10.49 -16.30
CA LEU A 112 -11.05 -9.58 -15.70
C LEU A 112 -10.39 -8.75 -14.58
N SER A 113 -10.88 -7.53 -14.36
CA SER A 113 -10.39 -6.67 -13.26
C SER A 113 -10.84 -7.21 -11.89
N SER A 114 -9.97 -7.10 -10.88
CA SER A 114 -10.37 -7.35 -9.49
C SER A 114 -11.43 -6.32 -9.06
N GLY A 115 -12.56 -6.79 -8.54
CA GLY A 115 -13.71 -5.93 -8.20
C GLY A 115 -14.88 -6.00 -9.19
N VAL A 116 -14.73 -6.69 -10.33
CA VAL A 116 -15.86 -6.97 -11.23
C VAL A 116 -16.74 -8.06 -10.62
N HIS A 117 -18.03 -7.75 -10.41
CA HIS A 117 -19.03 -8.78 -10.12
C HIS A 117 -19.22 -9.64 -11.38
N ALA A 118 -19.22 -10.95 -11.22
CA ALA A 118 -19.59 -11.88 -12.27
C ALA A 118 -20.69 -12.81 -11.77
N LEU A 119 -21.70 -13.03 -12.62
CA LEU A 119 -22.71 -14.03 -12.43
C LEU A 119 -22.15 -15.38 -12.86
N LEU A 120 -22.15 -16.35 -11.93
CA LEU A 120 -21.72 -17.70 -12.21
C LEU A 120 -22.94 -18.58 -12.39
N THR A 121 -22.94 -19.35 -13.47
CA THR A 121 -23.97 -20.32 -13.81
C THR A 121 -23.33 -21.67 -14.13
N ASN A 122 -24.15 -22.71 -14.19
CA ASN A 122 -23.75 -23.92 -14.88
C ASN A 122 -23.40 -23.63 -16.36
N PRO A 123 -22.72 -24.54 -17.08
CA PRO A 123 -22.29 -24.32 -18.46
C PRO A 123 -23.42 -23.96 -19.44
N ALA A 124 -24.64 -24.47 -19.19
CA ALA A 124 -25.82 -24.19 -20.01
C ALA A 124 -26.43 -22.80 -19.75
N GLY A 125 -26.09 -22.13 -18.64
CA GLY A 125 -26.57 -20.79 -18.31
C GLY A 125 -27.94 -20.74 -17.64
N ASP A 126 -28.61 -21.88 -17.43
CA ASP A 126 -29.98 -21.98 -16.91
C ASP A 126 -30.03 -22.14 -15.38
N GLN A 127 -28.92 -22.46 -14.72
CA GLN A 127 -28.84 -22.56 -13.27
C GLN A 127 -27.79 -21.61 -12.68
N THR A 128 -28.20 -20.72 -11.77
CA THR A 128 -27.32 -19.77 -11.09
C THR A 128 -26.61 -20.42 -9.90
N LEU A 129 -25.28 -20.26 -9.84
CA LEU A 129 -24.42 -20.68 -8.73
C LEU A 129 -24.16 -19.54 -7.74
N GLY A 130 -24.22 -18.28 -8.19
CA GLY A 130 -24.08 -17.10 -7.36
C GLY A 130 -23.41 -15.92 -8.07
N ARG A 131 -23.23 -14.81 -7.37
CA ARG A 131 -22.48 -13.64 -7.84
C ARG A 131 -21.19 -13.49 -7.05
N PHE A 132 -20.06 -13.31 -7.74
CA PHE A 132 -18.72 -13.32 -7.15
C PHE A 132 -17.88 -12.15 -7.68
N VAL A 133 -16.98 -11.59 -6.87
CA VAL A 133 -16.33 -10.28 -7.14
C VAL A 133 -14.81 -10.39 -7.34
N THR A 134 -14.23 -11.58 -7.14
CA THR A 134 -12.76 -11.76 -7.16
C THR A 134 -12.34 -13.15 -7.62
N SER A 135 -13.03 -14.20 -7.16
CA SER A 135 -12.68 -15.57 -7.48
C SER A 135 -13.86 -16.50 -7.29
N TYR A 136 -13.69 -17.74 -7.75
CA TYR A 136 -14.58 -18.86 -7.50
C TYR A 136 -13.77 -20.11 -7.20
N THR A 137 -14.18 -20.88 -6.19
CA THR A 137 -13.52 -22.12 -5.76
C THR A 137 -14.49 -23.29 -5.86
N ALA A 138 -14.03 -24.42 -6.37
CA ALA A 138 -14.79 -25.66 -6.40
C ALA A 138 -13.96 -26.86 -5.96
N ARG A 139 -14.64 -27.85 -5.35
CA ARG A 139 -14.08 -29.18 -5.07
C ARG A 139 -14.20 -30.06 -6.31
N VAL A 140 -13.06 -30.46 -6.88
CA VAL A 140 -12.96 -31.22 -8.13
C VAL A 140 -12.43 -32.62 -7.84
N LYS A 141 -13.17 -33.65 -8.28
CA LYS A 141 -12.80 -35.06 -8.06
C LYS A 141 -11.54 -35.46 -8.84
N PRO A 142 -10.82 -36.53 -8.43
CA PRO A 142 -9.66 -37.04 -9.16
C PRO A 142 -9.95 -37.24 -10.65
N GLU A 143 -9.03 -36.82 -11.51
CA GLU A 143 -9.11 -36.93 -12.98
C GLU A 143 -10.38 -36.34 -13.63
N THR A 144 -11.04 -35.40 -12.96
CA THR A 144 -12.25 -34.74 -13.48
C THR A 144 -12.07 -33.24 -13.67
N VAL A 145 -13.06 -32.63 -14.31
CA VAL A 145 -13.14 -31.20 -14.57
C VAL A 145 -14.44 -30.66 -13.97
N HIS A 146 -14.33 -29.55 -13.24
CA HIS A 146 -15.49 -28.72 -12.86
C HIS A 146 -15.62 -27.57 -13.86
N LEU A 147 -16.75 -27.52 -14.59
CA LEU A 147 -17.03 -26.45 -15.55
C LEU A 147 -18.00 -25.44 -14.95
N VAL A 148 -17.68 -24.17 -15.12
CA VAL A 148 -18.54 -23.05 -14.72
C VAL A 148 -18.57 -22.00 -15.82
N ARG A 149 -19.75 -21.43 -16.07
CA ARG A 149 -19.88 -20.29 -16.97
C ARG A 149 -19.83 -19.01 -16.13
N VAL A 150 -18.87 -18.15 -16.43
CA VAL A 150 -18.61 -16.87 -15.77
C VAL A 150 -19.06 -15.76 -16.70
N LEU A 151 -20.17 -15.11 -16.38
CA LEU A 151 -20.63 -13.92 -17.09
C LEU A 151 -20.23 -12.68 -16.29
N PRO A 152 -19.16 -11.95 -16.67
CA PRO A 152 -18.84 -10.69 -16.01
C PRO A 152 -20.00 -9.72 -16.20
N ASP A 153 -20.35 -8.97 -15.15
CA ASP A 153 -21.29 -7.87 -15.29
C ASP A 153 -20.74 -6.92 -16.36
N LYS A 154 -21.60 -6.51 -17.31
CA LYS A 154 -21.23 -5.46 -18.26
C LYS A 154 -20.70 -4.27 -17.45
N PRO A 155 -19.59 -3.62 -17.86
CA PRO A 155 -19.22 -2.37 -17.24
C PRO A 155 -20.46 -1.50 -17.25
N ALA A 156 -20.88 -1.05 -16.05
CA ALA A 156 -22.09 -0.24 -15.93
C ALA A 156 -22.05 0.83 -17.02
N GLN A 157 -23.10 0.89 -17.85
CA GLN A 157 -23.28 2.04 -18.75
C GLN A 157 -23.09 3.31 -17.93
N ALA A 158 -22.41 4.30 -18.52
CA ALA A 158 -22.05 5.55 -17.88
C ALA A 158 -23.16 6.02 -16.94
N VAL A 159 -22.89 5.85 -15.66
CA VAL A 159 -23.79 6.25 -14.60
C VAL A 159 -23.50 7.73 -14.32
N PRO A 160 -24.49 8.63 -14.37
CA PRO A 160 -24.28 10.04 -14.03
C PRO A 160 -23.64 10.15 -12.64
N GLY A 161 -22.48 10.81 -12.55
CA GLY A 161 -21.74 11.00 -11.30
C GLY A 161 -20.56 10.06 -11.04
N ARG A 162 -20.23 9.12 -11.94
CA ARG A 162 -18.89 8.49 -11.95
C ARG A 162 -18.01 9.23 -12.95
N SER A 163 -16.87 9.77 -12.48
CA SER A 163 -15.88 10.39 -13.37
C SER A 163 -15.48 9.41 -14.48
N PRO A 164 -15.28 9.91 -15.71
CA PRO A 164 -14.80 9.07 -16.80
C PRO A 164 -13.51 8.39 -16.38
N THR A 165 -13.42 7.07 -16.58
CA THR A 165 -12.17 6.31 -16.38
C THR A 165 -11.07 6.90 -17.25
N ALA A 166 -9.82 6.68 -16.87
CA ALA A 166 -8.64 7.04 -17.65
C ALA A 166 -8.76 6.66 -19.14
N ALA A 167 -9.29 5.46 -19.45
CA ALA A 167 -9.54 5.00 -20.81
C ALA A 167 -10.63 5.80 -21.53
N SER A 168 -11.73 6.15 -20.84
CA SER A 168 -12.79 6.97 -21.42
C SER A 168 -12.36 8.43 -21.62
N ILE A 169 -11.55 8.99 -20.74
CA ILE A 169 -10.98 10.34 -20.91
C ILE A 169 -10.13 10.39 -22.19
N ALA A 170 -9.20 9.44 -22.34
CA ALA A 170 -8.34 9.36 -23.50
C ALA A 170 -9.15 9.18 -24.81
N ALA A 171 -10.24 8.40 -24.75
CA ALA A 171 -11.11 8.17 -25.89
C ALA A 171 -12.05 9.34 -26.24
N ILE A 172 -12.39 10.19 -25.25
CA ILE A 172 -13.35 11.29 -25.42
C ILE A 172 -12.65 12.62 -25.75
N SER A 173 -11.41 12.81 -25.29
CA SER A 173 -10.64 14.04 -25.55
C SER A 173 -10.47 14.25 -27.06
N LYS A 174 -10.87 15.43 -27.54
CA LYS A 174 -10.74 15.83 -28.96
C LYS A 174 -9.58 16.79 -29.19
N LYS A 175 -8.82 17.16 -28.16
CA LYS A 175 -7.65 18.02 -28.29
C LYS A 175 -6.56 17.34 -29.13
N PRO A 176 -6.13 17.95 -30.26
CA PRO A 176 -4.99 17.46 -31.01
C PRO A 176 -3.70 17.63 -30.18
N ILE A 177 -2.68 16.86 -30.53
CA ILE A 177 -1.35 17.04 -29.96
C ILE A 177 -0.80 18.38 -30.46
N SER A 178 -0.33 19.22 -29.54
CA SER A 178 0.27 20.52 -29.84
C SER A 178 1.50 20.35 -30.74
N PRO A 179 1.72 21.26 -31.72
CA PRO A 179 2.97 21.29 -32.47
C PRO A 179 4.17 21.67 -31.56
N ARG A 180 3.91 22.28 -30.40
CA ARG A 180 4.93 22.57 -29.38
C ARG A 180 5.30 21.28 -28.66
N ARG A 181 6.53 20.83 -28.83
CA ARG A 181 7.06 19.62 -28.19
C ARG A 181 7.85 19.97 -26.93
N LEU A 182 7.80 19.09 -25.94
CA LEU A 182 8.62 19.17 -24.73
C LEU A 182 9.85 18.29 -24.92
N ASN A 183 10.95 18.88 -25.38
CA ASN A 183 12.16 18.14 -25.68
C ASN A 183 13.03 17.97 -24.43
N LEU A 184 12.88 16.85 -23.74
CA LEU A 184 13.72 16.49 -22.59
C LEU A 184 15.06 15.87 -23.03
N ALA A 185 15.14 15.30 -24.24
CA ALA A 185 16.37 14.76 -24.80
C ALA A 185 17.47 15.83 -25.05
N ALA A 186 17.07 17.08 -25.32
CA ALA A 186 17.97 18.21 -25.53
C ALA A 186 17.95 19.24 -24.38
N SER A 187 17.41 18.85 -23.22
CA SER A 187 17.25 19.75 -22.07
C SER A 187 18.50 19.78 -21.16
N GLY A 188 18.64 20.86 -20.38
CA GLY A 188 19.67 20.94 -19.34
C GLY A 188 19.44 19.95 -18.20
N ALA A 189 20.46 19.78 -17.34
CA ALA A 189 20.46 18.75 -16.31
C ALA A 189 19.31 18.86 -15.29
N THR A 190 18.83 20.05 -14.96
CA THR A 190 17.65 20.25 -14.10
C THR A 190 16.85 21.40 -14.67
N GLY A 191 15.52 21.28 -14.69
CA GLY A 191 14.68 22.36 -15.21
C GLY A 191 13.20 22.20 -14.90
N THR A 192 12.47 23.24 -15.28
CA THR A 192 11.01 23.33 -15.18
C THR A 192 10.45 23.86 -16.49
N ARG A 193 9.22 23.47 -16.82
CA ARG A 193 8.49 24.00 -17.96
C ARG A 193 7.11 24.47 -17.54
N SER A 194 6.77 25.66 -18.00
CA SER A 194 5.43 26.26 -17.94
C SER A 194 5.05 26.74 -19.34
N GLU A 195 3.76 26.87 -19.61
CA GLU A 195 3.26 27.60 -20.77
C GLU A 195 2.80 28.99 -20.33
N PRO A 196 3.58 30.05 -20.60
CA PRO A 196 3.29 31.38 -20.09
C PRO A 196 2.11 32.03 -20.81
N ALA A 197 1.36 32.87 -20.09
CA ALA A 197 0.27 33.67 -20.65
C ALA A 197 -0.75 32.84 -21.46
N TYR A 198 -1.00 31.60 -21.03
CA TYR A 198 -1.94 30.73 -21.71
C TYR A 198 -3.36 31.27 -21.62
N VAL A 199 -4.11 31.15 -22.72
CA VAL A 199 -5.55 31.41 -22.77
C VAL A 199 -6.18 30.27 -23.54
N GLY A 200 -7.10 29.54 -22.91
CA GLY A 200 -7.75 28.43 -23.57
C GLY A 200 -8.89 27.80 -22.77
N ARG A 201 -9.82 27.20 -23.50
CA ARG A 201 -10.95 26.46 -22.93
C ARG A 201 -10.68 24.95 -22.96
N PRO A 202 -11.01 24.23 -21.88
CA PRO A 202 -10.99 22.78 -21.87
C PRO A 202 -11.97 22.23 -22.91
N ASP A 203 -11.68 21.04 -23.44
CA ASP A 203 -12.66 20.29 -24.22
C ASP A 203 -13.68 19.57 -23.32
N ALA A 204 -14.55 18.74 -23.90
CA ALA A 204 -15.57 18.00 -23.17
C ALA A 204 -15.00 16.99 -22.14
N ALA A 205 -13.74 16.59 -22.28
CA ALA A 205 -13.04 15.77 -21.29
C ALA A 205 -12.34 16.62 -20.22
N GLY A 206 -12.39 17.95 -20.34
CA GLY A 206 -11.73 18.90 -19.46
C GLY A 206 -10.22 19.01 -19.68
N VAL A 207 -9.75 18.67 -20.89
CA VAL A 207 -8.35 18.78 -21.32
C VAL A 207 -8.14 20.13 -21.99
N LEU A 208 -7.12 20.88 -21.56
CA LEU A 208 -6.72 22.17 -22.15
C LEU A 208 -5.82 21.98 -23.36
N GLU A 209 -4.75 21.21 -23.18
CA GLU A 209 -3.71 20.97 -24.17
C GLU A 209 -2.99 19.65 -23.92
N ARG A 210 -2.38 19.11 -24.99
CA ARG A 210 -1.60 17.87 -24.97
C ARG A 210 -0.27 18.12 -25.69
N PHE A 211 0.84 17.82 -25.05
CA PHE A 211 2.18 18.05 -25.61
C PHE A 211 2.90 16.72 -25.83
N ALA A 212 3.48 16.51 -27.01
CA ALA A 212 4.42 15.40 -27.17
C ALA A 212 5.69 15.67 -26.36
N VAL A 213 6.19 14.65 -25.66
CA VAL A 213 7.41 14.71 -24.85
C VAL A 213 8.50 13.88 -25.53
N ASP A 214 9.58 14.52 -25.95
CA ASP A 214 10.74 13.82 -26.52
C ASP A 214 11.65 13.38 -25.37
N LEU A 215 11.60 12.09 -25.06
CA LEU A 215 12.45 11.47 -24.07
C LEU A 215 13.82 11.13 -24.67
N PRO A 216 14.93 11.26 -23.90
CA PRO A 216 16.20 10.65 -24.29
C PRO A 216 16.05 9.12 -24.38
N ALA A 217 16.95 8.47 -25.11
CA ALA A 217 16.99 7.00 -25.15
C ALA A 217 17.18 6.42 -23.72
N TYR A 218 16.38 5.42 -23.38
CA TYR A 218 16.39 4.76 -22.08
C TYR A 218 16.31 3.24 -22.25
N THR A 219 16.70 2.51 -21.20
CA THR A 219 16.76 1.04 -21.20
C THR A 219 15.78 0.41 -20.22
N ALA A 220 15.36 1.16 -19.21
CA ALA A 220 14.37 0.75 -18.21
C ALA A 220 13.72 1.99 -17.60
N GLY A 221 12.53 1.81 -17.03
CA GLY A 221 11.82 2.86 -16.32
C GLY A 221 10.96 2.34 -15.17
N CYS A 222 10.64 3.24 -14.25
CA CYS A 222 9.63 3.06 -13.24
C CYS A 222 8.62 4.21 -13.36
N TYR A 223 7.35 3.85 -13.55
CA TYR A 223 6.24 4.76 -13.77
C TYR A 223 5.22 4.66 -12.65
N PHE A 224 4.68 5.79 -12.21
CA PHE A 224 3.70 5.84 -11.13
C PHE A 224 2.40 6.41 -11.66
N GLY A 225 1.44 5.51 -11.90
CA GLY A 225 0.09 5.86 -12.31
C GLY A 225 -0.85 4.68 -12.14
N ASP A 226 -1.94 4.87 -11.41
CA ASP A 226 -3.05 3.92 -11.27
C ASP A 226 -4.28 4.69 -10.76
N ASN A 227 -5.49 4.38 -11.25
CA ASN A 227 -6.74 5.00 -10.76
C ASN A 227 -6.79 6.54 -10.93
N PHE A 228 -6.33 7.05 -12.08
CA PHE A 228 -6.38 8.47 -12.40
C PHE A 228 -7.83 8.99 -12.53
N PRO A 229 -8.16 10.22 -12.08
CA PRO A 229 -7.33 11.19 -11.36
C PRO A 229 -7.40 11.06 -9.82
N ILE A 230 -8.10 10.04 -9.32
CA ILE A 230 -8.28 9.80 -7.88
C ILE A 230 -6.93 9.61 -7.23
N MET A 231 -6.13 8.67 -7.78
CA MET A 231 -4.76 8.36 -7.37
C MET A 231 -4.66 8.29 -5.84
N GLY A 232 -5.51 7.45 -5.24
CA GLY A 232 -5.48 7.21 -3.80
C GLY A 232 -4.28 6.36 -3.40
N ASN A 233 -4.41 5.64 -2.28
CA ASN A 233 -3.40 4.72 -1.75
C ASN A 233 -3.08 3.53 -2.69
N THR A 234 -3.74 3.45 -3.85
CA THR A 234 -3.54 2.44 -4.89
C THR A 234 -2.56 2.89 -5.98
N THR A 235 -1.92 4.06 -5.87
CA THR A 235 -0.85 4.45 -6.80
C THR A 235 0.42 3.66 -6.47
N GLY A 236 0.99 2.97 -7.45
CA GLY A 236 2.16 2.12 -7.25
C GLY A 236 3.09 2.10 -8.45
N PRO A 237 4.28 1.50 -8.30
CA PRO A 237 5.24 1.41 -9.37
C PRO A 237 4.76 0.47 -10.47
N ARG A 238 5.05 0.85 -11.71
CA ARG A 238 5.04 0.02 -12.92
C ARG A 238 6.44 0.07 -13.50
N VAL A 239 7.17 -1.03 -13.39
CA VAL A 239 8.48 -1.15 -14.02
C VAL A 239 8.32 -1.59 -15.47
N PHE A 240 9.16 -1.06 -16.36
CA PHE A 240 9.14 -1.35 -17.79
C PHE A 240 10.54 -1.29 -18.39
N GLY A 241 10.70 -1.86 -19.58
CA GLY A 241 11.94 -1.83 -20.35
C GLY A 241 12.11 -0.52 -21.12
N ASP A 242 12.36 -0.62 -22.41
CA ASP A 242 12.55 0.49 -23.37
C ASP A 242 11.25 0.93 -24.05
N SER A 243 10.09 0.38 -23.64
CA SER A 243 8.79 0.67 -24.21
C SER A 243 7.80 1.18 -23.17
N LEU A 244 7.08 2.24 -23.52
CA LEU A 244 5.96 2.79 -22.73
C LEU A 244 4.64 2.05 -22.96
N ALA A 245 4.62 1.08 -23.88
CA ALA A 245 3.41 0.33 -24.20
C ALA A 245 2.88 -0.43 -22.96
N GLY A 246 1.56 -0.35 -22.75
CA GLY A 246 0.89 -1.02 -21.63
C GLY A 246 0.96 -0.27 -20.29
N LEU A 247 1.64 0.88 -20.22
CA LEU A 247 1.56 1.76 -19.06
C LEU A 247 0.17 2.43 -18.99
N SER A 248 -0.33 2.62 -17.77
CA SER A 248 -1.64 3.21 -17.53
C SER A 248 -1.66 4.70 -17.82
N TYR A 249 -2.80 5.23 -18.28
CA TYR A 249 -3.01 6.67 -18.45
C TYR A 249 -3.04 7.39 -17.08
N GLY A 250 -2.49 8.61 -17.03
CA GLY A 250 -2.61 9.53 -15.90
C GLY A 250 -1.43 9.53 -14.93
N GLY A 251 -0.21 9.27 -15.40
CA GLY A 251 0.95 9.13 -14.53
C GLY A 251 1.37 10.43 -13.86
N LEU A 252 1.91 10.29 -12.66
CA LEU A 252 2.31 11.38 -11.77
C LEU A 252 3.84 11.43 -11.57
N PHE A 253 4.56 10.37 -11.87
CA PHE A 253 6.00 10.38 -11.78
C PHE A 253 6.62 9.33 -12.69
N MET A 254 7.81 9.63 -13.21
CA MET A 254 8.60 8.69 -13.99
C MET A 254 10.08 8.84 -13.64
N LEU A 255 10.75 7.71 -13.42
CA LEU A 255 12.20 7.60 -13.34
C LEU A 255 12.69 6.69 -14.47
N LEU A 256 13.63 7.15 -15.28
CA LEU A 256 14.19 6.42 -16.41
C LEU A 256 15.68 6.17 -16.20
N ARG A 257 16.16 4.98 -16.59
CA ARG A 257 17.58 4.67 -16.75
C ARG A 257 18.00 4.97 -18.17
N LEU A 258 18.86 5.95 -18.35
CA LEU A 258 19.26 6.44 -19.68
C LEU A 258 20.23 5.47 -20.36
N GLY A 259 20.08 5.32 -21.68
CA GLY A 259 20.98 4.49 -22.49
C GLY A 259 22.40 5.06 -22.57
N SER A 260 22.56 6.38 -22.38
CA SER A 260 23.84 7.07 -22.26
C SER A 260 24.52 6.91 -20.89
N GLY A 261 23.87 6.25 -19.94
CA GLY A 261 24.25 6.25 -18.53
C GLY A 261 23.51 7.33 -17.71
N GLY A 262 23.38 7.08 -16.41
CA GLY A 262 22.62 7.91 -15.48
C GLY A 262 21.10 7.74 -15.58
N TYR A 263 20.37 8.71 -15.03
CA TYR A 263 18.94 8.65 -14.80
C TYR A 263 18.26 9.98 -15.13
N LEU A 264 16.98 9.93 -15.48
CA LEU A 264 16.09 11.07 -15.65
C LEU A 264 14.84 10.87 -14.78
N ALA A 265 14.58 11.81 -13.86
CA ALA A 265 13.33 11.90 -13.12
C ALA A 265 12.46 13.02 -13.69
N VAL A 266 11.16 12.77 -13.86
CA VAL A 266 10.20 13.73 -14.42
C VAL A 266 8.93 13.76 -13.57
N VAL A 267 8.49 14.97 -13.20
CA VAL A 267 7.34 15.24 -12.33
C VAL A 267 6.36 16.17 -13.07
N PRO A 268 5.19 15.71 -13.52
CA PRO A 268 4.09 16.58 -13.94
C PRO A 268 3.61 17.45 -12.78
N VAL A 269 3.32 18.72 -13.02
CA VAL A 269 3.05 19.67 -11.93
C VAL A 269 1.56 20.01 -11.84
N SER A 270 1.04 20.11 -10.61
CA SER A 270 -0.31 20.61 -10.33
C SER A 270 -0.22 21.99 -9.70
N GLY A 271 -0.65 23.01 -10.44
CA GLY A 271 -0.74 24.38 -9.93
C GLY A 271 -2.12 24.73 -9.43
N THR A 272 -2.39 26.03 -9.32
CA THR A 272 -3.64 26.55 -8.76
C THR A 272 -4.86 26.42 -9.68
N GLN A 273 -4.67 26.48 -11.00
CA GLN A 273 -5.79 26.48 -11.95
C GLN A 273 -5.84 25.26 -12.86
N ALA A 274 -4.73 24.56 -13.04
CA ALA A 274 -4.61 23.40 -13.91
C ALA A 274 -3.56 22.43 -13.37
N PHE A 275 -3.66 21.18 -13.81
CA PHE A 275 -2.69 20.14 -13.51
C PHE A 275 -2.30 19.35 -14.74
N SER A 276 -1.10 18.76 -14.69
CA SER A 276 -0.57 17.91 -15.74
C SER A 276 -0.45 16.45 -15.31
N TRP A 277 -0.44 15.55 -16.29
CA TRP A 277 -0.25 14.13 -16.11
C TRP A 277 0.35 13.47 -17.36
N PHE A 278 0.91 12.28 -17.21
CA PHE A 278 1.44 11.50 -18.32
C PHE A 278 0.37 10.66 -19.02
N GLU A 279 0.44 10.60 -20.34
CA GLU A 279 -0.35 9.73 -21.21
C GLU A 279 0.62 8.90 -22.06
N PRO A 280 1.17 7.80 -21.53
CA PRO A 280 2.09 6.93 -22.26
C PRO A 280 1.36 6.13 -23.35
N SER A 281 2.02 5.93 -24.50
CA SER A 281 1.56 5.03 -25.56
C SER A 281 2.73 4.34 -26.27
N ALA A 282 2.45 3.46 -27.23
CA ALA A 282 3.48 2.80 -28.02
C ALA A 282 4.25 3.80 -28.92
N GLU A 283 3.61 4.92 -29.28
CA GLU A 283 4.14 5.96 -30.16
C GLU A 283 4.97 7.01 -29.40
N GLY A 284 4.95 7.01 -28.07
CA GLY A 284 5.73 7.90 -27.23
C GLY A 284 5.01 8.36 -25.97
N LEU A 285 5.51 9.45 -25.38
CA LEU A 285 4.94 10.05 -24.19
C LEU A 285 4.22 11.35 -24.54
N ILE A 286 2.98 11.50 -24.06
CA ILE A 286 2.25 12.75 -24.10
C ILE A 286 2.12 13.29 -22.67
N LEU A 287 2.25 14.60 -22.51
CA LEU A 287 1.85 15.32 -21.30
C LEU A 287 0.49 15.97 -21.55
N GLY A 288 -0.54 15.48 -20.86
CA GLY A 288 -1.85 16.11 -20.84
C GLY A 288 -1.91 17.20 -19.77
N VAL A 289 -2.59 18.31 -20.06
CA VAL A 289 -2.86 19.40 -19.10
C VAL A 289 -4.32 19.75 -19.14
N GLY A 290 -4.94 19.97 -17.99
CA GLY A 290 -6.37 20.26 -17.92
C GLY A 290 -6.86 20.70 -16.55
N THR A 291 -8.17 20.98 -16.51
CA THR A 291 -8.88 21.39 -15.29
C THR A 291 -9.97 20.42 -14.87
N ARG A 292 -10.41 19.54 -15.79
CA ARG A 292 -11.67 18.77 -15.65
C ARG A 292 -12.93 19.66 -15.53
N GLY A 293 -12.80 20.95 -15.79
CA GLY A 293 -13.87 21.93 -15.76
C GLY A 293 -14.26 22.43 -17.14
N THR A 294 -15.07 23.49 -17.16
CA THR A 294 -15.68 24.04 -18.37
C THR A 294 -15.24 25.48 -18.68
N ALA A 295 -14.70 26.19 -17.69
CA ALA A 295 -14.32 27.58 -17.85
C ALA A 295 -12.99 27.76 -18.58
N GLU A 296 -12.82 28.93 -19.20
CA GLU A 296 -11.55 29.34 -19.79
C GLU A 296 -10.49 29.54 -18.71
N VAL A 297 -9.29 29.06 -18.96
CA VAL A 297 -8.12 29.29 -18.12
C VAL A 297 -7.29 30.42 -18.70
N ARG A 298 -6.84 31.33 -17.83
CA ARG A 298 -5.96 32.45 -18.16
C ARG A 298 -4.80 32.51 -17.17
N GLY A 299 -3.58 32.52 -17.69
CA GLY A 299 -2.34 32.60 -16.90
C GLY A 299 -1.36 31.50 -17.26
N ASP A 300 -0.34 31.32 -16.44
CA ASP A 300 0.73 30.37 -16.74
C ASP A 300 0.30 28.93 -16.42
N LEU A 301 0.34 28.03 -17.40
CA LEU A 301 0.07 26.61 -17.14
C LEU A 301 1.33 25.93 -16.59
N PRO A 302 1.25 25.27 -15.42
CA PRO A 302 2.31 24.38 -14.98
C PRO A 302 2.34 23.14 -15.90
N LEU A 303 3.52 22.74 -16.38
CA LEU A 303 3.66 21.52 -17.19
C LEU A 303 4.41 20.42 -16.41
N LEU A 304 5.73 20.56 -16.27
CA LEU A 304 6.56 19.55 -15.63
C LEU A 304 7.86 20.12 -15.07
N ALA A 305 8.49 19.38 -14.16
CA ALA A 305 9.87 19.56 -13.73
C ALA A 305 10.65 18.28 -13.99
N TRP A 306 11.97 18.40 -14.19
CA TRP A 306 12.83 17.25 -14.42
C TRP A 306 14.23 17.46 -13.84
N SER A 307 14.92 16.34 -13.63
CA SER A 307 16.36 16.35 -13.43
C SER A 307 17.02 15.08 -13.95
N THR A 308 18.22 15.22 -14.49
CA THR A 308 19.14 14.12 -14.77
C THR A 308 20.26 14.08 -13.73
N SER A 309 20.77 12.88 -13.48
CA SER A 309 21.92 12.64 -12.60
C SER A 309 22.48 11.23 -12.82
N GLU A 310 23.73 11.00 -12.47
CA GLU A 310 24.30 9.65 -12.36
C GLU A 310 23.67 8.85 -11.22
N ASP A 311 23.08 9.53 -10.23
CA ASP A 311 22.39 8.93 -9.09
C ASP A 311 20.86 9.10 -9.24
N PRO A 312 20.07 8.01 -9.19
CA PRO A 312 18.63 8.06 -9.41
C PRO A 312 17.90 8.85 -8.32
N TYR A 313 18.39 8.84 -7.08
CA TYR A 313 17.76 9.52 -5.96
C TYR A 313 18.03 11.02 -5.99
N ILE A 314 19.22 11.44 -6.46
CA ILE A 314 19.52 12.85 -6.72
C ILE A 314 18.63 13.38 -7.84
N ALA A 315 18.44 12.62 -8.91
CA ALA A 315 17.51 13.00 -9.98
C ALA A 315 16.10 13.22 -9.43
N CYS A 316 15.58 12.29 -8.61
CA CYS A 316 14.28 12.43 -7.94
C CYS A 316 14.20 13.69 -7.06
N ALA A 317 15.17 13.88 -6.16
CA ALA A 317 15.19 15.00 -5.22
C ALA A 317 15.21 16.35 -5.94
N LYS A 318 16.12 16.53 -6.91
CA LYS A 318 16.25 17.78 -7.67
C LYS A 318 15.02 18.07 -8.54
N ALA A 319 14.38 17.06 -9.11
CA ALA A 319 13.15 17.25 -9.87
C ALA A 319 12.01 17.78 -8.98
N TRP A 320 11.87 17.24 -7.75
CA TRP A 320 10.88 17.71 -6.78
C TRP A 320 11.20 19.09 -6.21
N GLU A 321 12.46 19.37 -5.92
CA GLU A 321 12.91 20.72 -5.53
C GLU A 321 12.59 21.75 -6.62
N ALA A 322 12.83 21.42 -7.88
CA ALA A 322 12.51 22.28 -9.01
C ALA A 322 10.99 22.48 -9.15
N ALA A 323 10.19 21.42 -9.02
CA ALA A 323 8.74 21.49 -9.08
C ALA A 323 8.14 22.41 -8.01
N LEU A 324 8.60 22.29 -6.75
CA LEU A 324 8.08 23.10 -5.63
C LEU A 324 8.51 24.58 -5.70
N LYS A 325 9.55 24.90 -6.47
CA LYS A 325 10.02 26.29 -6.69
C LYS A 325 9.28 27.01 -7.81
N MET A 326 8.49 26.31 -8.64
CA MET A 326 7.68 26.91 -9.70
C MET A 326 6.66 27.88 -9.13
N GLU A 327 6.47 29.03 -9.79
CA GLU A 327 5.62 30.12 -9.30
C GLU A 327 4.16 29.67 -9.08
N GLN A 328 3.66 28.75 -9.89
CA GLN A 328 2.29 28.24 -9.80
C GLN A 328 2.02 27.37 -8.57
N VAL A 329 3.07 27.00 -7.82
CA VAL A 329 3.00 26.05 -6.70
C VAL A 329 3.71 26.58 -5.45
N ARG A 330 4.68 27.49 -5.61
CA ARG A 330 5.51 28.02 -4.54
C ARG A 330 4.65 28.49 -3.37
N GLY A 331 4.95 27.97 -2.18
CA GLY A 331 4.24 28.30 -0.94
C GLY A 331 3.09 27.33 -0.59
N ASN A 332 2.54 26.58 -1.53
CA ASN A 332 1.45 25.63 -1.28
C ASN A 332 1.91 24.29 -0.70
N GLY A 333 3.11 23.86 -1.09
CA GLY A 333 3.75 22.62 -0.66
C GLY A 333 5.14 22.89 -0.09
N ALA A 334 5.72 21.88 0.55
CA ALA A 334 7.07 21.94 1.09
C ALA A 334 7.75 20.56 1.01
N LEU A 335 9.08 20.56 1.00
CA LEU A 335 9.88 19.35 1.15
C LEU A 335 9.65 18.73 2.53
N ARG A 336 9.88 17.43 2.64
CA ARG A 336 9.68 16.67 3.89
C ARG A 336 10.50 17.24 5.05
N GLY A 337 11.75 17.64 4.79
CA GLY A 337 12.67 18.22 5.77
C GLY A 337 12.30 19.62 6.27
N GLU A 338 11.38 20.31 5.58
CA GLU A 338 10.87 21.64 5.96
C GLU A 338 9.62 21.56 6.85
N LYS A 339 9.17 20.34 7.19
CA LYS A 339 7.97 20.08 7.95
C LYS A 339 8.31 19.33 9.24
N GLU A 340 7.48 19.53 10.26
CA GLU A 340 7.67 18.88 11.55
C GLU A 340 7.04 17.48 11.55
N PHE A 341 7.82 16.46 11.93
CA PHE A 341 7.26 15.13 12.16
C PHE A 341 6.56 15.08 13.53
N PRO A 342 5.27 14.72 13.59
CA PRO A 342 4.50 14.80 14.83
C PRO A 342 5.05 13.91 15.96
N GLU A 343 4.97 14.39 17.21
CA GLU A 343 5.46 13.65 18.40
C GLU A 343 4.79 12.29 18.56
N TYR A 344 3.46 12.22 18.45
CA TYR A 344 2.69 11.00 18.70
C TYR A 344 3.09 9.86 17.77
N PHE A 345 3.42 10.14 16.51
CA PHE A 345 3.90 9.14 15.55
C PHE A 345 5.34 8.67 15.80
N LYS A 346 6.05 9.25 16.79
CA LYS A 346 7.31 8.69 17.30
C LYS A 346 7.09 7.50 18.24
N TYR A 347 5.84 7.19 18.59
CA TYR A 347 5.48 6.10 19.48
C TYR A 347 4.64 5.04 18.77
N LEU A 348 4.61 3.84 19.34
CA LEU A 348 3.78 2.73 18.88
C LEU A 348 2.28 3.07 19.04
N GLY A 349 1.50 2.83 17.99
CA GLY A 349 0.06 3.08 17.96
C GLY A 349 -0.81 1.83 17.79
N TRP A 350 -2.11 2.05 17.83
CA TRP A 350 -3.13 1.06 17.45
C TRP A 350 -4.30 1.72 16.71
N CYS A 351 -4.91 1.02 15.76
CA CYS A 351 -6.07 1.48 14.99
C CYS A 351 -7.21 0.46 15.09
N SER A 352 -8.47 0.94 15.14
CA SER A 352 -9.64 0.06 15.28
C SER A 352 -10.07 -0.66 14.00
N TRP A 353 -9.55 -0.28 12.83
CA TRP A 353 -10.15 -0.63 11.54
C TRP A 353 -10.16 -2.12 11.20
N GLU A 354 -9.03 -2.84 11.18
CA GLU A 354 -9.02 -4.23 10.68
C GLU A 354 -9.77 -5.18 11.61
N GLN A 355 -9.72 -4.92 12.92
CA GLN A 355 -10.41 -5.74 13.92
C GLN A 355 -11.91 -5.49 13.94
N PHE A 356 -12.33 -4.22 13.96
CA PHE A 356 -13.73 -3.87 14.24
C PHE A 356 -14.50 -3.39 13.01
N ARG A 357 -13.82 -2.94 11.95
CA ARG A 357 -14.45 -2.25 10.81
C ARG A 357 -15.34 -1.12 11.34
N HIS A 358 -16.56 -1.02 10.83
CA HIS A 358 -17.56 -0.05 11.30
C HIS A 358 -18.18 -0.41 12.67
N ASN A 359 -17.94 -1.62 13.21
CA ASN A 359 -18.56 -2.08 14.45
C ASN A 359 -17.79 -1.59 15.69
N ILE A 360 -17.81 -0.27 15.89
CA ILE A 360 -17.22 0.39 17.06
C ILE A 360 -18.28 1.11 17.88
N SER A 361 -18.07 1.14 19.19
CA SER A 361 -18.89 1.86 20.17
C SER A 361 -18.02 2.29 21.35
N GLU A 362 -18.58 3.14 22.21
CA GLU A 362 -17.94 3.54 23.46
C GLU A 362 -17.48 2.32 24.29
N ASP A 363 -18.31 1.29 24.41
CA ASP A 363 -18.01 0.08 25.19
C ASP A 363 -16.95 -0.82 24.53
N ILE A 364 -17.06 -1.04 23.22
CA ILE A 364 -16.11 -1.87 22.47
C ILE A 364 -14.71 -1.27 22.55
N LEU A 365 -14.58 0.03 22.27
CA LEU A 365 -13.29 0.72 22.32
C LEU A 365 -12.78 0.85 23.76
N GLY A 366 -13.66 1.09 24.72
CA GLY A 366 -13.28 1.10 26.14
C GLY A 366 -12.72 -0.25 26.62
N THR A 367 -13.26 -1.36 26.11
CA THR A 367 -12.74 -2.71 26.38
C THR A 367 -11.39 -2.91 25.71
N ALA A 368 -11.27 -2.56 24.42
CA ALA A 368 -10.02 -2.63 23.68
C ALA A 368 -8.88 -1.85 24.37
N PHE A 369 -9.16 -0.67 24.95
CA PHE A 369 -8.15 0.10 25.69
C PHE A 369 -7.68 -0.61 26.96
N SER A 370 -8.58 -1.33 27.64
CA SER A 370 -8.23 -2.15 28.80
C SER A 370 -7.38 -3.35 28.38
N ASP A 371 -7.72 -3.99 27.26
CA ASP A 371 -6.97 -5.12 26.70
C ASP A 371 -5.59 -4.70 26.19
N ILE A 372 -5.45 -3.49 25.60
CA ILE A 372 -4.15 -2.90 25.25
C ILE A 372 -3.26 -2.81 26.50
N LYS A 373 -3.79 -2.27 27.60
CA LYS A 373 -3.04 -2.20 28.87
C LYS A 373 -2.68 -3.60 29.38
N ALA A 374 -3.62 -4.54 29.35
CA ALA A 374 -3.42 -5.91 29.82
C ALA A 374 -2.38 -6.68 28.98
N SER A 375 -2.24 -6.35 27.69
CA SER A 375 -1.23 -6.97 26.82
C SER A 375 0.22 -6.72 27.25
N GLY A 376 0.46 -5.66 28.05
CA GLY A 376 1.80 -5.25 28.46
C GLY A 376 2.68 -4.67 27.34
N LEU A 377 2.12 -4.40 26.16
CA LEU A 377 2.80 -3.69 25.09
C LEU A 377 2.64 -2.17 25.23
N PRO A 378 3.67 -1.38 24.92
CA PRO A 378 3.68 0.04 25.22
C PRO A 378 3.02 0.89 24.10
N VAL A 379 1.76 0.59 23.78
CA VAL A 379 0.96 1.40 22.84
C VAL A 379 0.64 2.76 23.49
N ARG A 380 0.95 3.86 22.81
CA ARG A 380 0.80 5.23 23.35
C ARG A 380 -0.19 6.11 22.61
N TRP A 381 -0.62 5.72 21.43
CA TRP A 381 -1.68 6.44 20.73
C TRP A 381 -2.66 5.48 20.06
N VAL A 382 -3.90 5.94 19.90
CA VAL A 382 -4.94 5.17 19.23
C VAL A 382 -5.61 6.01 18.15
N LEU A 383 -5.93 5.40 17.02
CA LEU A 383 -6.77 5.95 15.98
C LEU A 383 -8.14 5.27 16.03
N ILE A 384 -9.17 6.05 16.37
CA ILE A 384 -10.57 5.65 16.23
C ILE A 384 -10.92 5.83 14.75
N ASP A 385 -10.97 4.71 14.03
CA ASP A 385 -11.24 4.69 12.59
C ASP A 385 -12.75 4.77 12.30
N ASP A 386 -13.15 4.46 11.08
CA ASP A 386 -14.54 4.60 10.62
C ASP A 386 -15.53 3.70 11.40
N GLY A 387 -16.77 4.17 11.55
CA GLY A 387 -17.86 3.55 12.31
C GLY A 387 -18.54 4.46 13.34
N HIS A 388 -17.96 5.64 13.59
CA HIS A 388 -18.51 6.64 14.52
C HIS A 388 -19.37 7.72 13.84
N VAL A 389 -19.38 7.74 12.50
CA VAL A 389 -20.01 8.80 11.71
C VAL A 389 -21.54 8.70 11.73
N ALA A 390 -22.22 9.79 12.09
CA ALA A 390 -23.66 9.93 11.93
C ALA A 390 -24.03 10.01 10.44
N ASN A 391 -24.75 9.01 9.96
CA ASN A 391 -25.12 8.92 8.56
C ASN A 391 -26.46 8.20 8.35
N ARG A 392 -27.06 8.44 7.19
CA ARG A 392 -28.21 7.70 6.68
C ARG A 392 -27.92 7.26 5.25
N ASP A 393 -28.05 5.97 4.96
CA ASP A 393 -27.66 5.40 3.67
C ASP A 393 -26.23 5.82 3.24
N ASN A 394 -25.27 5.82 4.16
CA ASN A 394 -23.90 6.31 3.96
C ASN A 394 -23.79 7.81 3.56
N GLN A 395 -24.85 8.60 3.66
CA GLN A 395 -24.81 10.06 3.51
C GLN A 395 -24.64 10.72 4.87
N TYR A 396 -23.70 11.66 4.98
CA TYR A 396 -23.36 12.35 6.22
C TYR A 396 -24.51 13.24 6.69
N THR A 397 -24.92 13.11 7.94
CA THR A 397 -26.08 13.84 8.49
C THR A 397 -25.73 14.80 9.62
N SER A 398 -24.64 14.57 10.36
CA SER A 398 -24.26 15.41 11.51
C SER A 398 -22.76 15.44 11.75
N PHE A 399 -22.26 16.56 12.29
CA PHE A 399 -20.90 16.66 12.85
C PHE A 399 -20.74 15.90 14.18
N ARG A 400 -21.85 15.52 14.81
CA ARG A 400 -21.86 14.72 16.03
C ARG A 400 -21.65 13.24 15.70
N PRO A 401 -21.05 12.45 16.60
CA PRO A 401 -20.97 11.02 16.39
C PRO A 401 -22.38 10.39 16.42
N ASN A 402 -22.49 9.19 15.86
CA ASN A 402 -23.73 8.42 15.87
C ASN A 402 -24.10 7.91 17.28
N GLU A 403 -25.24 7.23 17.37
CA GLU A 403 -25.82 6.71 18.61
C GLU A 403 -24.95 5.69 19.36
N ASN A 404 -23.90 5.13 18.73
CA ASN A 404 -22.95 4.23 19.39
C ASN A 404 -21.98 4.96 20.35
N PHE A 405 -22.02 6.30 20.34
CA PHE A 405 -21.26 7.19 21.22
C PHE A 405 -22.20 8.18 21.92
N PRO A 406 -23.16 7.69 22.74
CA PRO A 406 -24.24 8.51 23.29
C PRO A 406 -23.73 9.62 24.23
N ASN A 407 -22.52 9.46 24.80
CA ASN A 407 -21.88 10.44 25.67
C ASN A 407 -20.79 11.27 24.97
N GLY A 408 -20.72 11.21 23.64
CA GLY A 408 -19.61 11.74 22.86
C GLY A 408 -18.29 10.99 23.15
N PHE A 409 -17.16 11.60 22.78
CA PHE A 409 -15.85 10.95 22.92
C PHE A 409 -15.15 11.20 24.27
N ALA A 410 -15.48 12.28 24.99
CA ALA A 410 -14.70 12.70 26.16
C ALA A 410 -14.55 11.60 27.25
N PRO A 411 -15.61 10.87 27.65
CA PRO A 411 -15.47 9.76 28.60
C PRO A 411 -14.57 8.64 28.09
N LEU A 412 -14.72 8.27 26.81
CA LEU A 412 -13.91 7.24 26.16
C LEU A 412 -12.41 7.63 26.14
N LEU A 413 -12.09 8.87 25.78
CA LEU A 413 -10.71 9.35 25.76
C LEU A 413 -10.13 9.42 27.19
N ALA A 414 -10.93 9.76 28.20
CA ALA A 414 -10.50 9.73 29.60
C ALA A 414 -10.16 8.30 30.05
N LYS A 415 -10.99 7.31 29.68
CA LYS A 415 -10.72 5.89 29.91
C LYS A 415 -9.45 5.42 29.19
N GLY A 416 -9.21 5.89 27.97
CA GLY A 416 -7.96 5.61 27.25
C GLY A 416 -6.73 6.13 28.01
N ARG A 417 -6.80 7.35 28.55
CA ARG A 417 -5.71 7.95 29.36
C ARG A 417 -5.42 7.15 30.63
N GLN A 418 -6.45 6.68 31.33
CA GLN A 418 -6.31 5.77 32.48
C GLN A 418 -5.66 4.42 32.11
N ASN A 419 -5.73 4.04 30.83
CA ASN A 419 -5.08 2.86 30.27
C ASN A 419 -3.70 3.12 29.65
N GLY A 420 -3.15 4.34 29.83
CA GLY A 420 -1.78 4.66 29.41
C GLY A 420 -1.65 5.12 27.95
N ILE A 421 -2.77 5.36 27.26
CA ILE A 421 -2.82 6.02 25.96
C ILE A 421 -2.67 7.52 26.17
N ARG A 422 -1.71 8.14 25.48
CA ARG A 422 -1.40 9.57 25.60
C ARG A 422 -2.06 10.40 24.51
N TRP A 423 -2.16 9.88 23.29
CA TRP A 423 -2.71 10.61 22.14
C TRP A 423 -3.83 9.86 21.41
N PHE A 424 -4.74 10.62 20.81
CA PHE A 424 -5.92 10.10 20.14
C PHE A 424 -6.07 10.71 18.74
N GLY A 425 -6.33 9.85 17.76
CA GLY A 425 -6.69 10.20 16.40
C GLY A 425 -8.15 9.89 16.11
N LEU A 426 -8.78 10.70 15.26
CA LEU A 426 -10.12 10.43 14.74
C LEU A 426 -10.10 10.39 13.20
N TRP A 427 -10.69 9.36 12.62
CA TRP A 427 -10.87 9.27 11.17
C TRP A 427 -11.97 10.21 10.68
N GLN A 428 -11.81 10.79 9.50
CA GLN A 428 -12.79 11.66 8.85
C GLN A 428 -12.81 11.39 7.35
N TYR A 429 -13.98 11.52 6.72
CA TYR A 429 -14.11 11.45 5.26
C TYR A 429 -14.15 12.86 4.68
N MET A 430 -13.24 13.20 3.76
CA MET A 430 -13.04 14.59 3.30
C MET A 430 -14.31 15.26 2.76
N SER A 431 -15.20 14.52 2.10
CA SER A 431 -16.39 15.09 1.41
C SER A 431 -17.72 14.90 2.16
N GLY A 432 -17.69 14.55 3.46
CA GLY A 432 -18.87 14.17 4.25
C GLY A 432 -18.80 12.71 4.66
N TYR A 433 -19.38 11.80 3.87
CA TYR A 433 -19.19 10.34 3.99
C TYR A 433 -19.62 9.64 2.68
N GLY A 434 -19.55 8.31 2.52
CA GLY A 434 -19.60 7.57 1.23
C GLY A 434 -20.84 7.69 0.31
N GLY A 435 -21.75 8.62 0.57
CA GLY A 435 -22.83 9.11 -0.29
C GLY A 435 -22.93 10.64 -0.30
N LEU A 436 -21.82 11.30 0.04
CA LEU A 436 -21.66 12.73 0.29
C LEU A 436 -22.51 13.19 1.50
N ILE A 437 -23.05 14.40 1.46
CA ILE A 437 -23.85 14.97 2.54
C ILE A 437 -25.33 14.74 2.23
N ALA A 438 -26.11 14.32 3.24
CA ALA A 438 -27.55 14.14 3.09
C ALA A 438 -28.24 15.49 2.83
N PRO A 439 -29.24 15.58 1.94
CA PRO A 439 -30.03 16.80 1.77
C PRO A 439 -30.72 17.24 3.06
N ASP A 440 -31.17 16.27 3.87
CA ASP A 440 -31.76 16.48 5.19
C ASP A 440 -30.76 16.13 6.30
N ASN A 441 -29.84 17.06 6.51
CA ASN A 441 -28.79 17.02 7.53
C ASN A 441 -29.05 18.07 8.62
N ASP A 442 -28.34 17.99 9.75
CA ASP A 442 -28.40 18.97 10.84
C ASP A 442 -27.15 19.86 10.95
N LEU A 443 -26.35 19.93 9.88
CA LEU A 443 -25.07 20.66 9.87
C LEU A 443 -25.28 22.18 10.04
N GLY A 444 -26.46 22.70 9.70
CA GLY A 444 -26.77 24.13 9.74
C GLY A 444 -26.05 24.93 8.64
N LEU A 445 -25.70 24.27 7.52
CA LEU A 445 -24.87 24.80 6.45
C LEU A 445 -25.57 24.87 5.09
N ASP A 446 -26.91 24.87 5.04
CA ASP A 446 -27.67 24.79 3.78
C ASP A 446 -27.23 25.83 2.73
N GLN A 447 -26.96 27.07 3.15
CA GLN A 447 -26.46 28.14 2.25
C GLN A 447 -25.02 27.95 1.75
N HIS A 448 -24.25 27.05 2.37
CA HIS A 448 -22.85 26.73 2.04
C HIS A 448 -22.71 25.39 1.31
N LEU A 449 -23.82 24.70 1.06
CA LEU A 449 -23.84 23.42 0.41
C LEU A 449 -24.46 23.52 -0.98
N ARG A 450 -23.89 22.81 -1.94
CA ARG A 450 -24.42 22.69 -3.30
C ARG A 450 -25.07 21.34 -3.51
N GLU A 451 -26.20 21.32 -4.20
CA GLU A 451 -26.88 20.08 -4.57
C GLU A 451 -26.15 19.36 -5.68
N VAL A 452 -26.09 18.03 -5.55
CA VAL A 452 -25.57 17.11 -6.54
C VAL A 452 -26.42 15.84 -6.57
N PHE A 453 -26.24 15.04 -7.61
CA PHE A 453 -26.88 13.74 -7.72
C PHE A 453 -25.81 12.68 -7.83
N ILE A 454 -25.87 11.68 -6.97
CA ILE A 454 -24.99 10.53 -7.02
C ILE A 454 -25.78 9.30 -7.42
N SER A 455 -25.10 8.34 -8.01
CA SER A 455 -25.74 7.13 -8.45
C SER A 455 -25.26 5.92 -7.67
N ARG A 456 -26.22 5.07 -7.28
CA ARG A 456 -26.00 3.81 -6.59
C ARG A 456 -26.74 2.69 -7.30
N GLY A 457 -25.98 1.89 -8.06
CA GLY A 457 -26.57 0.93 -8.98
C GLY A 457 -27.40 1.65 -10.04
N GLN A 458 -28.68 1.33 -10.12
CA GLN A 458 -29.63 1.98 -11.04
C GLN A 458 -30.35 3.20 -10.43
N ARG A 459 -30.14 3.50 -9.14
CA ARG A 459 -30.80 4.60 -8.45
C ARG A 459 -29.94 5.87 -8.54
N VAL A 460 -30.57 6.99 -8.82
CA VAL A 460 -29.99 8.33 -8.67
C VAL A 460 -30.56 8.91 -7.37
N ILE A 461 -29.69 9.32 -6.45
CA ILE A 461 -30.07 9.86 -5.15
C ILE A 461 -29.55 11.29 -4.99
N PRO A 462 -30.35 12.21 -4.43
CA PRO A 462 -29.90 13.57 -4.15
C PRO A 462 -28.86 13.55 -3.03
N ALA A 463 -27.87 14.40 -3.14
CA ALA A 463 -26.82 14.59 -2.15
C ALA A 463 -26.33 16.04 -2.19
N ARG A 464 -25.45 16.40 -1.26
CA ARG A 464 -24.84 17.72 -1.19
C ARG A 464 -23.32 17.64 -1.07
N LEU A 465 -22.66 18.70 -1.53
CA LEU A 465 -21.22 18.92 -1.39
C LEU A 465 -20.97 20.31 -0.78
N PRO A 466 -19.78 20.54 -0.22
CA PRO A 466 -19.30 21.89 0.05
C PRO A 466 -19.40 22.78 -1.20
N GLY A 467 -19.68 24.07 -0.99
CA GLY A 467 -19.56 25.10 -2.03
C GLY A 467 -18.14 25.18 -2.62
N VAL A 468 -18.00 25.90 -3.74
CA VAL A 468 -16.69 26.07 -4.42
C VAL A 468 -15.96 27.34 -3.99
N ASP A 469 -16.66 28.24 -3.29
CA ASP A 469 -16.11 29.46 -2.72
C ASP A 469 -15.50 29.19 -1.33
N ARG A 470 -14.63 30.12 -0.91
CA ARG A 470 -13.87 30.00 0.34
C ARG A 470 -14.77 29.95 1.57
N ASP A 471 -15.80 30.78 1.65
CA ASP A 471 -16.63 30.90 2.84
C ASP A 471 -17.41 29.61 3.07
N SER A 472 -17.99 29.06 2.01
CA SER A 472 -18.68 27.77 2.04
C SER A 472 -17.77 26.61 2.40
N ALA A 473 -16.58 26.54 1.78
CA ALA A 473 -15.59 25.51 2.08
C ALA A 473 -15.08 25.62 3.53
N GLN A 474 -14.75 26.83 4.00
CA GLN A 474 -14.30 27.09 5.36
C GLN A 474 -15.36 26.64 6.38
N ALA A 475 -16.62 26.99 6.16
CA ALA A 475 -17.71 26.63 7.06
C ALA A 475 -17.83 25.10 7.20
N PHE A 476 -17.80 24.37 6.07
CA PHE A 476 -17.87 22.91 6.09
C PHE A 476 -16.64 22.26 6.76
N PHE A 477 -15.42 22.62 6.33
CA PHE A 477 -14.22 21.96 6.86
C PHE A 477 -13.94 22.32 8.33
N SER A 478 -14.32 23.52 8.78
CA SER A 478 -14.25 23.87 10.20
C SER A 478 -15.20 22.99 11.02
N GLY A 479 -16.43 22.80 10.53
CA GLY A 479 -17.41 21.89 11.15
C GLY A 479 -16.96 20.43 11.14
N LEU A 480 -16.28 19.97 10.08
CA LEU A 480 -15.78 18.60 9.99
C LEU A 480 -14.59 18.32 10.94
N ILE A 481 -13.68 19.30 11.09
CA ILE A 481 -12.38 19.10 11.73
C ILE A 481 -12.35 19.53 13.20
N LEU A 482 -12.85 20.74 13.51
CA LEU A 482 -12.70 21.34 14.84
C LEU A 482 -13.42 20.59 15.96
N PRO A 483 -14.57 19.90 15.74
CA PRO A 483 -15.19 19.10 16.80
C PRO A 483 -14.28 17.98 17.33
N ALA A 484 -13.38 17.43 16.51
CA ALA A 484 -12.38 16.47 16.99
C ALA A 484 -11.43 17.13 17.99
N LYS A 485 -10.90 18.32 17.67
CA LYS A 485 -10.04 19.08 18.59
C LYS A 485 -10.77 19.41 19.90
N GLN A 486 -12.02 19.89 19.81
CA GLN A 486 -12.85 20.23 20.96
C GLN A 486 -13.13 19.01 21.85
N SER A 487 -13.27 17.83 21.26
CA SER A 487 -13.47 16.56 21.97
C SER A 487 -12.19 16.03 22.62
N GLY A 488 -11.03 16.64 22.35
CA GLY A 488 -9.74 16.27 22.95
C GLY A 488 -8.91 15.29 22.13
N PHE A 489 -9.13 15.20 20.82
CA PHE A 489 -8.23 14.49 19.89
C PHE A 489 -7.00 15.34 19.55
N ASP A 490 -5.89 14.65 19.27
CA ASP A 490 -4.59 15.23 18.96
C ASP A 490 -4.33 15.32 17.47
N PHE A 491 -4.97 14.46 16.68
CA PHE A 491 -4.90 14.49 15.22
C PHE A 491 -6.16 13.93 14.56
N VAL A 492 -6.31 14.20 13.27
CA VAL A 492 -7.32 13.58 12.41
C VAL A 492 -6.66 12.82 11.27
N LYS A 493 -7.19 11.64 10.93
CA LYS A 493 -6.90 10.96 9.67
C LYS A 493 -7.98 11.32 8.67
N VAL A 494 -7.66 12.15 7.69
CA VAL A 494 -8.63 12.55 6.66
C VAL A 494 -8.46 11.63 5.46
N ASP A 495 -9.52 10.93 5.12
CA ASP A 495 -9.54 9.88 4.11
C ASP A 495 -10.33 10.30 2.86
N PHE A 496 -10.19 9.50 1.80
CA PHE A 496 -10.80 9.71 0.49
C PHE A 496 -10.48 11.06 -0.16
N GLN A 497 -9.34 11.67 0.21
CA GLN A 497 -8.97 13.00 -0.30
C GLN A 497 -8.83 13.00 -1.83
N GLY A 498 -8.28 11.92 -2.40
CA GLY A 498 -8.12 11.77 -3.84
C GLY A 498 -9.44 11.73 -4.60
N TYR A 499 -10.52 11.25 -3.97
CA TYR A 499 -11.86 11.23 -4.55
C TYR A 499 -12.52 12.60 -4.53
N HIS A 500 -12.12 13.48 -3.61
CA HIS A 500 -12.75 14.78 -3.40
C HIS A 500 -12.82 15.61 -4.69
N PHE A 501 -11.71 15.67 -5.44
CA PHE A 501 -11.62 16.37 -6.72
C PHE A 501 -12.67 15.91 -7.74
N ASN A 502 -12.97 14.61 -7.80
CA ASN A 502 -13.87 14.05 -8.79
C ASN A 502 -15.29 14.59 -8.68
N TYR A 503 -15.75 14.86 -7.46
CA TYR A 503 -17.10 15.34 -7.21
C TYR A 503 -17.36 16.74 -7.77
N TYR A 504 -16.29 17.49 -8.10
CA TYR A 504 -16.39 18.82 -8.68
C TYR A 504 -16.14 18.84 -10.19
N THR A 505 -15.81 17.70 -10.81
CA THR A 505 -15.62 17.61 -12.28
C THR A 505 -16.86 18.15 -13.01
N GLY A 506 -16.64 18.96 -14.05
CA GLY A 506 -17.70 19.63 -14.81
C GLY A 506 -18.15 20.99 -14.25
N THR A 507 -17.70 21.39 -13.06
CA THR A 507 -17.79 22.79 -12.60
C THR A 507 -16.86 23.70 -13.42
N GLU A 508 -16.89 25.00 -13.17
CA GLU A 508 -16.04 25.97 -13.90
C GLU A 508 -14.54 25.61 -13.81
N ASN A 509 -14.01 25.45 -12.60
CA ASN A 509 -12.63 25.02 -12.36
C ASN A 509 -12.51 24.10 -11.13
N PRO A 510 -12.59 22.77 -11.33
CA PRO A 510 -12.44 21.78 -10.27
C PRO A 510 -11.04 21.75 -9.63
N VAL A 511 -9.98 22.11 -10.38
CA VAL A 511 -8.61 22.18 -9.85
C VAL A 511 -8.49 23.29 -8.82
N ALA A 512 -8.99 24.48 -9.15
CA ALA A 512 -9.00 25.61 -8.22
C ALA A 512 -9.82 25.30 -6.96
N THR A 513 -10.97 24.63 -7.14
CA THR A 513 -11.81 24.17 -6.01
C THR A 513 -11.05 23.20 -5.11
N ALA A 514 -10.46 22.15 -5.68
CA ALA A 514 -9.72 21.15 -4.90
C ALA A 514 -8.50 21.78 -4.21
N GLN A 515 -7.77 22.66 -4.89
CA GLN A 515 -6.63 23.37 -4.33
C GLN A 515 -7.03 24.20 -3.10
N LEU A 516 -8.11 25.00 -3.21
CA LEU A 516 -8.67 25.77 -2.10
C LEU A 516 -9.03 24.85 -0.93
N HIS A 517 -9.76 23.77 -1.19
CA HIS A 517 -10.22 22.85 -0.15
C HIS A 517 -9.07 22.15 0.56
N TYR A 518 -8.07 21.66 -0.18
CA TYR A 518 -6.88 21.03 0.39
C TYR A 518 -6.07 22.01 1.27
N GLN A 519 -5.92 23.27 0.83
CA GLN A 519 -5.23 24.30 1.61
C GLN A 519 -6.02 24.67 2.87
N LEU A 520 -7.34 24.76 2.80
CA LEU A 520 -8.19 25.03 3.97
C LEU A 520 -8.09 23.92 5.01
N VAL A 521 -8.10 22.64 4.61
CA VAL A 521 -7.93 21.52 5.55
C VAL A 521 -6.55 21.58 6.24
N GLU A 522 -5.48 21.91 5.50
CA GLU A 522 -4.15 22.12 6.10
C GLU A 522 -4.14 23.28 7.10
N GLN A 523 -4.70 24.42 6.68
CA GLN A 523 -4.74 25.65 7.47
C GLN A 523 -5.53 25.46 8.77
N ILE A 524 -6.74 24.92 8.69
CA ILE A 524 -7.62 24.69 9.85
C ILE A 524 -6.94 23.77 10.87
N CYS A 525 -6.34 22.66 10.41
CA CYS A 525 -5.60 21.76 11.29
C CYS A 525 -4.40 22.46 11.93
N HIS A 526 -3.62 23.21 11.14
CA HIS A 526 -2.43 23.91 11.62
C HIS A 526 -2.76 24.98 12.67
N GLU A 527 -3.73 25.85 12.39
CA GLU A 527 -4.18 26.92 13.29
C GLU A 527 -4.78 26.36 14.59
N ALA A 528 -5.49 25.23 14.51
CA ALA A 528 -6.04 24.56 15.69
C ALA A 528 -5.00 23.78 16.52
N GLY A 529 -3.76 23.65 16.04
CA GLY A 529 -2.78 22.74 16.62
C GLY A 529 -3.30 21.30 16.66
N LEU A 530 -3.94 20.86 15.58
CA LEU A 530 -4.47 19.52 15.38
C LEU A 530 -3.65 18.84 14.28
N GLY A 531 -3.10 17.67 14.57
CA GLY A 531 -2.35 16.91 13.59
C GLY A 531 -3.21 16.46 12.40
N LEU A 532 -2.60 16.34 11.22
CA LEU A 532 -3.27 15.87 10.01
C LEU A 532 -2.53 14.69 9.40
N HIS A 533 -3.21 13.55 9.32
CA HIS A 533 -2.75 12.33 8.68
C HIS A 533 -3.50 12.13 7.36
N ASN A 534 -2.78 12.16 6.24
CA ASN A 534 -3.39 12.10 4.91
C ASN A 534 -3.58 10.67 4.41
N CYS A 535 -4.80 10.35 3.95
CA CYS A 535 -5.16 9.04 3.44
C CYS A 535 -5.95 9.13 2.12
N LEU A 536 -5.72 8.14 1.25
CA LEU A 536 -6.22 8.10 -0.13
C LEU A 536 -5.87 9.37 -0.91
N SER A 537 -4.66 9.90 -0.70
CA SER A 537 -4.30 11.30 -1.01
C SER A 537 -3.08 11.45 -1.93
N MET A 538 -2.75 10.42 -2.72
CA MET A 538 -1.53 10.40 -3.54
C MET A 538 -1.69 11.10 -4.91
N ASN A 539 -2.74 11.89 -5.13
CA ASN A 539 -2.83 12.70 -6.35
C ASN A 539 -1.96 13.96 -6.21
N HIS A 540 -1.44 14.46 -7.34
CA HIS A 540 -0.61 15.66 -7.33
C HIS A 540 -1.36 16.92 -6.88
N LEU A 541 -2.68 16.97 -7.08
CA LEU A 541 -3.51 18.06 -6.55
C LEU A 541 -3.41 18.16 -5.02
N ARG A 542 -3.26 17.04 -4.31
CA ARG A 542 -3.06 17.02 -2.87
C ARG A 542 -1.59 17.17 -2.49
N VAL A 543 -0.68 16.40 -3.11
CA VAL A 543 0.76 16.41 -2.76
C VAL A 543 1.38 17.80 -2.89
N PHE A 544 1.04 18.56 -3.93
CA PHE A 544 1.50 19.94 -4.11
C PHE A 544 0.81 20.97 -3.20
N ASN A 545 -0.23 20.55 -2.48
CA ASN A 545 -1.01 21.39 -1.55
C ASN A 545 -0.93 20.88 -0.10
N THR A 546 0.21 20.30 0.27
CA THR A 546 0.48 19.84 1.64
C THR A 546 1.65 20.64 2.21
N ARG A 547 1.35 21.78 2.87
CA ARG A 547 2.36 22.69 3.41
C ARG A 547 2.85 22.31 4.80
N HIS A 548 1.93 21.89 5.68
CA HIS A 548 2.19 21.72 7.11
C HIS A 548 2.26 20.25 7.50
N SER A 549 1.31 19.44 7.03
CA SER A 549 1.28 18.02 7.33
C SER A 549 2.36 17.25 6.55
N VAL A 550 2.91 16.21 7.18
CA VAL A 550 4.06 15.46 6.63
C VAL A 550 3.84 13.96 6.62
N VAL A 551 2.67 13.46 7.02
CA VAL A 551 2.38 12.02 6.99
C VAL A 551 1.29 11.73 5.97
N MET A 552 1.57 10.76 5.09
CA MET A 552 0.66 10.32 4.06
C MET A 552 0.74 8.80 3.88
N ARG A 553 -0.42 8.14 3.80
CA ARG A 553 -0.52 6.74 3.38
C ARG A 553 0.11 6.55 2.00
N SER A 554 1.06 5.63 1.90
CA SER A 554 1.85 5.35 0.69
C SER A 554 1.55 3.97 0.08
N SER A 555 0.58 3.26 0.64
CA SER A 555 0.28 1.87 0.30
C SER A 555 -1.19 1.56 0.46
N ARG A 556 -1.67 0.54 -0.26
CA ARG A 556 -3.02 0.01 -0.13
C ARG A 556 -3.28 -0.50 1.29
N ASP A 557 -4.54 -0.70 1.65
CA ASP A 557 -4.90 -1.23 2.97
C ASP A 557 -4.31 -2.62 3.17
N TYR A 558 -3.72 -2.90 4.33
CA TYR A 558 -3.32 -4.25 4.72
C TYR A 558 -4.55 -5.18 4.76
N ARG A 559 -4.35 -6.48 4.51
CA ARG A 559 -5.40 -7.50 4.64
C ARG A 559 -4.85 -8.75 5.31
N LYS A 560 -5.42 -9.15 6.45
CA LYS A 560 -4.93 -10.30 7.22
C LYS A 560 -4.76 -11.59 6.40
N ASP A 561 -5.73 -11.90 5.55
CA ASP A 561 -5.74 -13.14 4.75
C ASP A 561 -5.41 -12.88 3.27
N GLY A 562 -4.54 -11.90 3.00
CA GLY A 562 -4.27 -11.37 1.66
C GLY A 562 -2.79 -11.40 1.26
N ASP A 563 -2.15 -12.56 1.18
CA ASP A 563 -0.69 -12.67 0.97
C ASP A 563 -0.18 -11.95 -0.29
N ALA A 564 -0.75 -12.24 -1.45
CA ALA A 564 -0.37 -11.55 -2.70
C ALA A 564 -0.62 -10.04 -2.61
N TRP A 565 -1.69 -9.65 -1.92
CA TRP A 565 -2.07 -8.26 -1.69
C TRP A 565 -1.05 -7.54 -0.78
N ASN A 566 -0.59 -8.19 0.28
CA ASN A 566 0.37 -7.64 1.24
C ASN A 566 1.81 -7.63 0.67
N LYS A 567 2.16 -8.60 -0.19
CA LYS A 567 3.40 -8.56 -1.00
C LYS A 567 3.43 -7.32 -1.88
N GLU A 568 2.34 -7.09 -2.64
CA GLU A 568 2.20 -5.90 -3.49
C GLU A 568 2.18 -4.61 -2.66
N GLN A 569 1.46 -4.60 -1.53
CA GLN A 569 1.41 -3.48 -0.60
C GLN A 569 2.81 -3.08 -0.13
N THR A 570 3.61 -4.06 0.33
CA THR A 570 4.97 -3.84 0.84
C THR A 570 5.87 -3.25 -0.25
N TRP A 571 5.82 -3.81 -1.46
CA TRP A 571 6.58 -3.29 -2.61
C TRP A 571 6.22 -1.82 -2.89
N ARG A 572 4.92 -1.53 -3.02
CA ARG A 572 4.38 -0.18 -3.28
C ARG A 572 4.81 0.82 -2.22
N ALA A 573 4.69 0.46 -0.94
CA ALA A 573 4.99 1.34 0.18
C ALA A 573 6.41 1.91 0.11
N PHE A 574 7.40 1.03 -0.14
CA PHE A 574 8.79 1.41 -0.28
C PHE A 574 9.10 2.08 -1.62
N HIS A 575 8.54 1.62 -2.74
CA HIS A 575 8.82 2.23 -4.05
C HIS A 575 8.28 3.65 -4.18
N ASN A 576 7.15 3.95 -3.52
CA ASN A 576 6.59 5.30 -3.48
C ASN A 576 7.51 6.31 -2.77
N ALA A 577 8.53 5.87 -2.03
CA ALA A 577 9.53 6.76 -1.44
C ALA A 577 10.35 7.54 -2.46
N LEU A 578 10.50 7.05 -3.69
CA LEU A 578 11.24 7.74 -4.75
C LEU A 578 10.66 9.12 -5.05
N TRP A 579 9.33 9.26 -5.01
CA TRP A 579 8.65 10.50 -5.39
C TRP A 579 7.90 11.12 -4.21
N LEU A 580 7.10 10.33 -3.48
CA LEU A 580 6.32 10.83 -2.35
C LEU A 580 7.19 11.09 -1.11
N GLY A 581 8.28 10.33 -0.96
CA GLY A 581 9.27 10.49 0.12
C GLY A 581 10.00 11.85 0.10
N GLN A 582 9.90 12.59 -1.01
CA GLN A 582 10.47 13.93 -1.13
C GLN A 582 9.69 14.97 -0.32
N THR A 583 8.38 14.76 -0.10
CA THR A 583 7.49 15.71 0.58
C THR A 583 6.81 15.13 1.83
N MET A 584 6.82 13.81 2.01
CA MET A 584 6.10 13.10 3.09
C MET A 584 6.93 12.00 3.75
N TRP A 585 6.74 11.81 5.05
CA TRP A 585 6.96 10.53 5.72
C TRP A 585 5.83 9.58 5.37
N LEU A 586 6.21 8.36 4.99
CA LEU A 586 5.29 7.42 4.37
C LEU A 586 4.65 6.52 5.42
N ASP A 587 3.33 6.60 5.54
CA ASP A 587 2.57 5.61 6.28
C ASP A 587 2.38 4.36 5.42
N HIS A 588 3.05 3.27 5.83
CA HIS A 588 2.97 1.95 5.19
C HIS A 588 1.68 1.20 5.54
N ASP A 589 0.73 1.89 6.17
CA ASP A 589 -0.50 1.38 6.77
C ASP A 589 -0.25 0.61 8.08
N MET A 590 -1.34 0.18 8.70
CA MET A 590 -1.37 -0.72 9.84
C MET A 590 -0.83 -2.12 9.51
N ALA A 591 -0.62 -2.94 10.53
CA ALA A 591 -0.31 -4.36 10.38
C ALA A 591 -0.87 -5.18 11.55
N HIS A 592 -1.01 -6.48 11.35
CA HIS A 592 -1.27 -7.42 12.43
C HIS A 592 0.05 -8.01 12.95
N SER A 593 0.34 -7.76 14.22
CA SER A 593 1.46 -8.43 14.90
C SER A 593 1.27 -9.95 14.98
N SER A 594 0.01 -10.41 15.07
CA SER A 594 -0.40 -11.80 15.25
C SER A 594 -0.53 -12.58 13.93
N ASP A 595 -0.24 -11.95 12.79
CA ASP A 595 -0.25 -12.63 11.49
C ASP A 595 0.85 -13.70 11.47
N GLN A 596 0.45 -14.96 11.34
CA GLN A 596 1.33 -16.11 11.41
C GLN A 596 2.21 -16.28 10.16
N VAL A 597 1.83 -15.67 9.04
CA VAL A 597 2.55 -15.78 7.77
C VAL A 597 3.45 -14.55 7.58
N ALA A 598 2.87 -13.36 7.65
CA ALA A 598 3.56 -12.12 7.28
C ALA A 598 3.96 -11.24 8.47
N GLY A 599 3.49 -11.53 9.69
CA GLY A 599 3.64 -10.63 10.85
C GLY A 599 5.07 -10.19 11.13
N ARG A 600 6.03 -11.12 11.04
CA ARG A 600 7.46 -10.83 11.25
C ARG A 600 8.07 -10.01 10.09
N MET A 601 7.65 -10.27 8.85
CA MET A 601 8.09 -9.52 7.67
C MET A 601 7.57 -8.08 7.72
N LEU A 602 6.27 -7.93 8.02
CA LEU A 602 5.62 -6.62 8.14
C LEU A 602 6.20 -5.81 9.28
N SER A 603 6.51 -6.43 10.42
CA SER A 603 7.16 -5.73 11.54
C SER A 603 8.52 -5.16 11.14
N VAL A 604 9.36 -5.92 10.43
CA VAL A 604 10.60 -5.36 9.87
C VAL A 604 10.36 -4.29 8.82
N ALA A 605 9.34 -4.45 7.97
CA ALA A 605 8.97 -3.41 7.02
C ALA A 605 8.54 -2.11 7.71
N LYS A 606 7.85 -2.19 8.86
CA LYS A 606 7.48 -1.03 9.68
C LYS A 606 8.69 -0.40 10.37
N ALA A 607 9.64 -1.20 10.86
CA ALA A 607 10.89 -0.68 11.43
C ALA A 607 11.64 0.20 10.42
N LEU A 608 11.68 -0.22 9.15
CA LEU A 608 12.39 0.48 8.08
C LEU A 608 11.61 1.67 7.50
N SER A 609 10.30 1.77 7.68
CA SER A 609 9.48 2.79 6.99
C SER A 609 9.86 4.23 7.35
N GLY A 610 10.24 4.46 8.61
CA GLY A 610 10.43 5.79 9.19
C GLY A 610 9.13 6.56 9.44
N GLY A 611 7.99 6.12 8.91
CA GLY A 611 6.66 6.67 9.16
C GLY A 611 6.05 6.18 10.48
N PRO A 612 4.74 6.40 10.68
CA PRO A 612 4.01 5.84 11.81
C PRO A 612 4.06 4.31 11.84
N VAL A 613 4.04 3.73 13.04
CA VAL A 613 3.94 2.28 13.25
C VAL A 613 2.80 2.01 14.22
N TYR A 614 1.78 1.32 13.73
CA TYR A 614 0.59 1.01 14.52
C TYR A 614 -0.02 -0.33 14.15
N LEU A 615 -0.52 -1.00 15.18
CA LEU A 615 -1.16 -2.31 15.09
C LEU A 615 -2.65 -2.15 14.78
N SER A 616 -3.29 -3.24 14.37
CA SER A 616 -4.76 -3.27 14.26
C SER A 616 -5.37 -4.61 14.66
N ASP A 617 -4.58 -5.53 15.21
CA ASP A 617 -5.09 -6.77 15.77
C ASP A 617 -6.09 -6.49 16.91
N ASP A 618 -6.90 -7.49 17.23
CA ASP A 618 -7.47 -7.59 18.57
C ASP A 618 -6.34 -7.52 19.63
N PRO A 619 -6.38 -6.58 20.57
CA PRO A 619 -5.30 -6.40 21.55
C PRO A 619 -5.01 -7.64 22.41
N ARG A 620 -5.99 -8.53 22.57
CA ARG A 620 -5.84 -9.80 23.31
C ARG A 620 -4.90 -10.79 22.60
N PHE A 621 -4.68 -10.61 21.31
CA PHE A 621 -3.87 -11.50 20.48
C PHE A 621 -2.57 -10.85 19.99
N PHE A 622 -2.19 -9.68 20.50
CA PHE A 622 -0.91 -9.09 20.14
C PHE A 622 0.25 -10.07 20.35
N TYR A 623 1.10 -10.19 19.34
CA TYR A 623 2.26 -11.07 19.40
C TYR A 623 3.52 -10.27 19.74
N ALA A 624 3.84 -10.22 21.03
CA ALA A 624 4.93 -9.42 21.57
C ALA A 624 6.29 -9.58 20.87
N PRO A 625 6.73 -10.78 20.42
CA PRO A 625 8.00 -10.93 19.71
C PRO A 625 8.11 -10.14 18.40
N ASN A 626 6.99 -9.84 17.74
CA ASN A 626 6.96 -8.99 16.55
C ASN A 626 6.92 -7.49 16.88
N VAL A 627 6.54 -7.13 18.11
CA VAL A 627 6.30 -5.74 18.51
C VAL A 627 7.42 -5.16 19.36
N ARG A 628 7.91 -5.89 20.37
CA ARG A 628 8.95 -5.42 21.30
C ARG A 628 10.26 -4.97 20.61
N PRO A 629 10.67 -5.55 19.47
CA PRO A 629 11.86 -5.06 18.77
C PRO A 629 11.69 -3.69 18.08
N LEU A 630 10.47 -3.18 17.93
CA LEU A 630 10.18 -1.89 17.27
C LEU A 630 10.37 -0.70 18.20
N ALA A 631 10.16 -0.88 19.51
CA ALA A 631 10.02 0.21 20.46
C ALA A 631 10.77 -0.04 21.78
N PHE A 632 11.12 1.04 22.48
CA PHE A 632 11.51 1.02 23.88
C PHE A 632 10.31 0.70 24.79
N GLU A 633 10.55 0.40 26.07
CA GLU A 633 9.47 0.14 27.03
C GLU A 633 8.59 1.37 27.28
N THR A 634 9.08 2.56 26.96
CA THR A 634 8.28 3.80 26.94
C THR A 634 7.25 3.83 25.81
N GLY A 635 7.40 2.99 24.79
CA GLY A 635 6.60 2.96 23.56
C GLY A 635 7.21 3.79 22.43
N GLU A 636 8.31 4.49 22.67
CA GLU A 636 9.00 5.26 21.64
C GLU A 636 9.67 4.31 20.64
N LEU A 637 9.45 4.56 19.35
CA LEU A 637 9.94 3.74 18.25
C LEU A 637 11.41 4.01 17.99
N LEU A 638 12.16 2.97 17.67
CA LEU A 638 13.46 3.13 17.00
C LEU A 638 13.17 3.48 15.54
N ARG A 639 13.64 4.65 15.10
CA ARG A 639 13.32 5.17 13.76
C ARG A 639 14.59 5.45 12.95
N PRO A 640 14.56 5.22 11.62
CA PRO A 640 15.60 5.71 10.73
C PRO A 640 15.56 7.24 10.59
N LEU A 641 16.67 7.81 10.14
CA LEU A 641 16.83 9.26 9.93
C LEU A 641 16.04 9.77 8.71
N ALA A 642 15.66 8.88 7.81
CA ALA A 642 14.85 9.14 6.63
C ALA A 642 14.05 7.88 6.25
N PRO A 643 12.99 7.99 5.42
CA PRO A 643 12.30 6.82 4.91
C PRO A 643 13.25 5.85 4.20
N ALA A 644 12.98 4.55 4.28
CA ALA A 644 13.69 3.57 3.47
C ALA A 644 13.50 3.85 1.97
N THR A 645 14.55 3.66 1.19
CA THR A 645 14.50 3.71 -0.26
C THR A 645 14.84 2.35 -0.86
N PRO A 646 14.27 1.94 -2.01
CA PRO A 646 14.73 0.76 -2.73
C PRO A 646 16.21 0.90 -3.10
N LEU A 647 16.97 -0.18 -3.07
CA LEU A 647 18.35 -0.20 -3.59
C LEU A 647 18.37 -0.18 -5.12
N PRO A 648 19.49 0.21 -5.76
CA PRO A 648 19.57 0.30 -7.24
C PRO A 648 19.19 -0.99 -7.97
N ALA A 649 19.47 -2.16 -7.38
CA ALA A 649 19.10 -3.46 -7.91
C ALA A 649 17.57 -3.71 -7.95
N SER A 650 16.81 -3.00 -7.11
CA SER A 650 15.36 -3.14 -7.00
C SER A 650 14.56 -2.08 -7.75
N LEU A 651 15.17 -0.97 -8.19
CA LEU A 651 14.46 0.16 -8.82
C LEU A 651 13.67 -0.19 -10.10
N PHE A 652 14.16 -1.16 -10.87
CA PHE A 652 13.60 -1.53 -12.18
C PHE A 652 13.26 -3.01 -12.26
N ALA A 653 13.02 -3.64 -11.10
CA ALA A 653 12.60 -5.03 -11.01
C ALA A 653 11.15 -5.10 -10.49
N ASP A 654 10.37 -6.02 -11.05
CA ASP A 654 9.06 -6.38 -10.50
C ASP A 654 9.27 -7.59 -9.56
N PRO A 655 9.37 -7.37 -8.25
CA PRO A 655 9.66 -8.45 -7.31
C PRO A 655 8.46 -9.38 -7.10
N LEU A 656 7.27 -9.06 -7.62
CA LEU A 656 6.11 -9.94 -7.56
C LEU A 656 6.21 -11.01 -8.66
N GLN A 657 6.55 -10.59 -9.87
CA GLN A 657 6.55 -11.47 -11.06
C GLN A 657 7.89 -12.17 -11.30
N THR A 658 8.99 -11.58 -10.80
CA THR A 658 10.35 -12.12 -10.92
C THR A 658 10.84 -12.66 -9.59
N ALA A 659 11.59 -13.76 -9.62
CA ALA A 659 12.15 -14.40 -8.42
C ALA A 659 13.43 -13.67 -7.97
N VAL A 660 13.28 -12.44 -7.50
CA VAL A 660 14.38 -11.58 -7.03
C VAL A 660 14.08 -11.07 -5.63
N ALA A 661 15.14 -10.89 -4.82
CA ALA A 661 15.00 -10.21 -3.54
C ALA A 661 14.69 -8.72 -3.78
N TYR A 662 13.64 -8.23 -3.12
CA TYR A 662 13.35 -6.81 -3.05
C TYR A 662 14.13 -6.21 -1.87
N GLN A 663 15.04 -5.28 -2.15
CA GLN A 663 16.01 -4.79 -1.17
C GLN A 663 15.82 -3.29 -0.95
N VAL A 664 15.78 -2.87 0.31
CA VAL A 664 15.63 -1.47 0.71
C VAL A 664 16.66 -1.12 1.78
N ILE A 665 17.03 0.15 1.87
CA ILE A 665 18.00 0.64 2.85
C ILE A 665 17.48 1.88 3.57
N SER A 666 17.75 1.96 4.88
CA SER A 666 17.41 3.11 5.75
C SER A 666 18.65 3.61 6.49
N PRO A 667 18.87 4.93 6.57
CA PRO A 667 19.97 5.49 7.34
C PRO A 667 19.65 5.51 8.84
N LEU A 668 20.63 5.16 9.67
CA LEU A 668 20.56 5.24 11.13
C LEU A 668 21.59 6.23 11.68
N ALA A 669 21.43 6.61 12.94
CA ALA A 669 22.42 7.42 13.66
C ALA A 669 23.80 6.72 13.72
N GLY A 670 24.85 7.51 13.92
CA GLY A 670 26.24 6.99 13.98
C GLY A 670 26.82 6.57 12.63
N GLY A 671 26.09 6.74 11.52
CA GLY A 671 26.47 6.27 10.19
C GLY A 671 26.18 4.79 9.97
N ALA A 672 25.39 4.14 10.81
CA ALA A 672 24.90 2.79 10.51
C ALA A 672 23.77 2.85 9.46
N ALA A 673 23.51 1.74 8.79
CA ALA A 673 22.37 1.58 7.89
C ALA A 673 21.65 0.25 8.16
N ALA A 674 20.32 0.25 8.04
CA ALA A 674 19.51 -0.96 8.10
C ALA A 674 19.06 -1.35 6.70
N VAL A 675 19.22 -2.63 6.36
CA VAL A 675 18.86 -3.18 5.05
C VAL A 675 17.80 -4.25 5.24
N GLY A 676 16.64 -4.04 4.62
CA GLY A 676 15.58 -5.04 4.53
C GLY A 676 15.68 -5.83 3.24
N LEU A 677 15.70 -7.16 3.34
CA LEU A 677 15.69 -8.08 2.21
C LEU A 677 14.37 -8.83 2.22
N PHE A 678 13.52 -8.62 1.21
CA PHE A 678 12.17 -9.17 1.17
C PHE A 678 12.00 -10.13 -0.01
N ASN A 679 11.38 -11.27 0.26
CA ASN A 679 10.90 -12.16 -0.80
C ASN A 679 9.42 -11.87 -1.07
N LEU A 680 9.17 -11.08 -2.10
CA LEU A 680 7.82 -10.65 -2.48
C LEU A 680 7.28 -11.40 -3.71
N THR A 681 8.02 -12.38 -4.24
CA THR A 681 7.57 -13.07 -5.45
C THR A 681 6.30 -13.87 -5.18
N LEU A 682 5.39 -13.86 -6.15
CA LEU A 682 4.18 -14.70 -6.12
C LEU A 682 4.50 -16.17 -6.40
N ARG A 683 5.74 -16.48 -6.79
CA ARG A 683 6.24 -17.84 -6.93
C ARG A 683 6.69 -18.35 -5.57
N GLU A 684 6.37 -19.61 -5.25
CA GLU A 684 6.80 -20.25 -4.00
C GLU A 684 8.25 -20.73 -4.09
N THR A 685 9.18 -19.78 -4.15
CA THR A 685 10.62 -20.06 -4.23
C THR A 685 11.40 -19.15 -3.30
N PRO A 686 12.49 -19.61 -2.67
CA PRO A 686 13.47 -18.71 -2.09
C PRO A 686 14.09 -17.81 -3.18
N VAL A 687 14.61 -16.67 -2.75
CA VAL A 687 15.33 -15.71 -3.62
C VAL A 687 16.69 -15.36 -3.02
N GLU A 688 17.66 -15.17 -3.89
CA GLU A 688 19.00 -14.75 -3.49
C GLU A 688 19.06 -13.22 -3.33
N ALA A 689 19.70 -12.78 -2.26
CA ALA A 689 19.95 -11.38 -1.95
C ALA A 689 21.47 -11.12 -1.89
N ARG A 690 21.87 -9.92 -2.29
CA ARG A 690 23.27 -9.48 -2.23
C ARG A 690 23.37 -8.02 -1.83
N ILE A 691 24.35 -7.72 -0.99
CA ILE A 691 24.67 -6.38 -0.53
C ILE A 691 26.17 -6.13 -0.72
N ALA A 692 26.52 -5.01 -1.33
CA ALA A 692 27.89 -4.57 -1.57
C ALA A 692 28.19 -3.24 -0.86
N PRO A 693 29.48 -2.86 -0.68
CA PRO A 693 29.83 -1.56 -0.10
C PRO A 693 29.21 -0.36 -0.84
N ALA A 694 28.96 -0.47 -2.15
CA ALA A 694 28.31 0.57 -2.93
C ALA A 694 26.85 0.84 -2.49
N ASP A 695 26.14 -0.18 -2.00
CA ASP A 695 24.75 -0.03 -1.52
C ASP A 695 24.67 0.82 -0.26
N TYR A 696 25.69 0.77 0.61
CA TYR A 696 25.77 1.61 1.80
C TYR A 696 25.74 3.11 1.48
N ARG A 697 26.32 3.51 0.34
CA ARG A 697 26.35 4.91 -0.09
C ARG A 697 24.95 5.50 -0.31
N VAL A 698 23.99 4.63 -0.65
CA VAL A 698 22.59 4.98 -0.91
C VAL A 698 21.79 5.22 0.37
N ALA A 699 22.28 4.80 1.55
CA ALA A 699 21.55 4.97 2.80
C ALA A 699 21.16 6.45 3.05
N SER A 700 21.97 7.41 2.63
CA SER A 700 21.69 8.84 2.79
C SER A 700 20.73 9.44 1.76
N ALA A 701 20.30 8.68 0.75
CA ALA A 701 19.57 9.15 -0.43
C ALA A 701 18.33 9.99 -0.12
N LEU A 702 17.58 9.63 0.93
CA LEU A 702 16.37 10.34 1.32
C LEU A 702 16.57 11.26 2.52
N ILE A 703 17.76 11.41 3.09
CA ILE A 703 18.01 12.43 4.13
C ILE A 703 17.77 13.82 3.51
N GLN A 704 17.11 14.71 4.25
CA GLN A 704 16.86 16.08 3.81
C GLN A 704 17.35 17.09 4.87
N PRO A 705 18.10 18.14 4.48
CA PRO A 705 18.68 18.35 3.13
C PRO A 705 19.64 17.21 2.75
N TYR A 706 19.70 16.87 1.46
CA TYR A 706 20.50 15.73 0.98
C TYR A 706 22.00 15.98 1.25
N PRO A 707 22.65 15.16 2.09
CA PRO A 707 24.02 15.41 2.52
C PRO A 707 25.07 14.90 1.51
N GLY A 708 24.64 14.39 0.36
CA GLY A 708 25.48 13.61 -0.54
C GLY A 708 25.48 12.13 -0.21
N ALA A 709 25.96 11.31 -1.14
CA ALA A 709 26.14 9.88 -0.95
C ALA A 709 27.17 9.64 0.17
N TRP A 710 26.88 8.71 1.07
CA TRP A 710 27.84 8.38 2.13
C TRP A 710 29.10 7.74 1.54
N SER A 711 30.26 8.06 2.12
CA SER A 711 31.51 7.36 1.85
C SER A 711 31.58 6.08 2.68
N VAL A 712 32.02 4.98 2.06
CA VAL A 712 32.36 3.76 2.80
C VAL A 712 33.54 4.08 3.71
N PRO A 713 33.50 3.77 5.02
CA PRO A 713 34.62 4.01 5.93
C PRO A 713 35.88 3.27 5.49
N ASP A 714 37.05 3.88 5.72
CA ASP A 714 38.36 3.31 5.31
C ASP A 714 38.63 1.94 5.96
N GLU A 715 38.20 1.76 7.22
CA GLU A 715 38.35 0.48 7.94
C GLU A 715 37.29 -0.57 7.56
N GLY A 716 36.34 -0.19 6.70
CA GLY A 716 35.28 -1.03 6.17
C GLY A 716 33.96 -0.96 6.94
N LEU A 717 33.05 -1.85 6.53
CA LEU A 717 31.73 -2.03 7.11
C LEU A 717 31.63 -3.43 7.72
N LEU A 718 30.87 -3.55 8.81
CA LEU A 718 30.45 -4.81 9.38
C LEU A 718 28.99 -5.07 9.03
N VAL A 719 28.68 -6.26 8.50
CA VAL A 719 27.31 -6.76 8.38
C VAL A 719 26.97 -7.51 9.65
N PHE A 720 25.90 -7.12 10.33
CA PHE A 720 25.25 -7.92 11.36
C PHE A 720 23.93 -8.47 10.80
N ASP A 721 23.80 -9.78 10.70
CA ASP A 721 22.56 -10.46 10.30
C ASP A 721 21.71 -10.66 11.56
N TRP A 722 20.57 -9.98 11.63
CA TRP A 722 19.74 -9.92 12.83
C TRP A 722 19.16 -11.29 13.20
N GLU A 723 18.79 -12.08 12.19
CA GLU A 723 18.20 -13.40 12.38
C GLU A 723 19.19 -14.42 12.97
N SER A 724 20.45 -14.41 12.50
CA SER A 724 21.49 -15.32 12.98
C SER A 724 22.27 -14.78 14.18
N GLY A 725 22.24 -13.47 14.42
CA GLY A 725 23.02 -12.80 15.45
C GLY A 725 24.53 -12.80 15.20
N ARG A 726 24.97 -13.06 13.96
CA ARG A 726 26.37 -13.15 13.55
C ARG A 726 26.85 -11.90 12.84
N THR A 727 28.17 -11.72 12.82
CA THR A 727 28.82 -10.58 12.15
C THR A 727 29.83 -11.02 11.11
N GLN A 728 29.92 -10.27 10.02
CA GLN A 728 30.93 -10.47 8.99
C GLN A 728 31.44 -9.12 8.49
N ARG A 729 32.75 -8.96 8.30
CA ARG A 729 33.27 -7.79 7.56
C ARG A 729 32.76 -7.84 6.12
N LEU A 730 32.21 -6.73 5.64
CA LEU A 730 31.75 -6.60 4.26
C LEU A 730 32.96 -6.42 3.34
N GLY A 731 33.33 -7.49 2.64
CA GLY A 731 34.30 -7.46 1.55
C GLY A 731 33.66 -6.94 0.26
N THR A 732 33.81 -7.67 -0.84
CA THR A 732 33.17 -7.33 -2.13
C THR A 732 31.64 -7.35 -2.02
N GLU A 733 31.08 -8.38 -1.39
CA GLU A 733 29.65 -8.54 -1.18
C GLU A 733 29.33 -9.49 -0.02
N TYR A 734 28.12 -9.37 0.51
CA TYR A 734 27.47 -10.32 1.40
C TYR A 734 26.29 -10.96 0.66
N ARG A 735 26.18 -12.30 0.73
CA ARG A 735 25.12 -13.07 0.06
C ARG A 735 24.31 -13.84 1.08
N THR A 736 23.01 -13.92 0.85
CA THR A 736 22.11 -14.73 1.67
C THR A 736 20.84 -15.08 0.90
N THR A 737 20.14 -16.11 1.36
CA THR A 737 18.87 -16.55 0.80
C THR A 737 17.72 -16.04 1.66
N VAL A 738 16.70 -15.45 1.04
CA VAL A 738 15.45 -15.06 1.70
C VAL A 738 14.38 -16.12 1.39
N PRO A 739 13.86 -16.82 2.43
CA PRO A 739 12.79 -17.81 2.24
C PRO A 739 11.54 -17.23 1.59
N ASN A 740 10.67 -18.10 1.07
CA ASN A 740 9.38 -17.68 0.49
C ASN A 740 8.59 -16.81 1.48
N TYR A 741 8.06 -15.69 0.97
CA TYR A 741 7.24 -14.73 1.71
C TYR A 741 7.79 -14.36 3.10
N SER A 742 9.07 -14.05 3.15
CA SER A 742 9.79 -13.73 4.37
C SER A 742 10.68 -12.50 4.19
N SER A 743 11.32 -12.07 5.28
CA SER A 743 12.34 -11.02 5.27
C SER A 743 13.60 -11.46 6.01
N ARG A 744 14.73 -10.86 5.65
CA ARG A 744 15.90 -10.73 6.53
C ARG A 744 16.19 -9.27 6.83
N LEU A 745 16.78 -9.00 7.99
CA LEU A 745 17.23 -7.68 8.40
C LEU A 745 18.74 -7.71 8.62
N LEU A 746 19.46 -6.90 7.83
CA LEU A 746 20.90 -6.70 7.99
C LEU A 746 21.17 -5.30 8.53
N LEU A 747 22.18 -5.17 9.39
CA LEU A 747 22.68 -3.89 9.87
C LEU A 747 24.12 -3.70 9.35
N LEU A 748 24.33 -2.64 8.58
CA LEU A 748 25.65 -2.21 8.12
C LEU A 748 26.20 -1.20 9.14
N CYS A 749 27.19 -1.63 9.92
CA CYS A 749 27.79 -0.84 10.98
C CYS A 749 29.19 -0.36 10.55
N PRO A 750 29.47 0.95 10.55
CA PRO A 750 30.77 1.47 10.17
C PRO A 750 31.84 1.05 11.18
N ILE A 751 32.98 0.59 10.68
CA ILE A 751 34.15 0.32 11.51
C ILE A 751 34.93 1.63 11.65
N LYS A 752 35.16 2.06 12.89
CA LYS A 752 35.91 3.29 13.24
C LYS A 752 36.78 3.03 14.45
N ASN A 753 38.08 3.31 14.33
CA ASN A 753 39.09 3.01 15.35
C ASN A 753 39.10 1.53 15.77
N GLY A 754 38.85 0.64 14.81
CA GLY A 754 38.69 -0.80 14.99
C GLY A 754 37.37 -1.24 15.63
N TRP A 755 36.45 -0.33 15.96
CA TRP A 755 35.18 -0.64 16.61
C TRP A 755 34.01 -0.59 15.62
N ALA A 756 33.03 -1.47 15.79
CA ALA A 756 31.69 -1.26 15.23
C ALA A 756 30.62 -1.46 16.30
N VAL A 757 29.61 -0.59 16.32
CA VAL A 757 28.55 -0.61 17.33
C VAL A 757 27.30 -1.23 16.71
N ILE A 758 26.96 -2.43 17.18
CA ILE A 758 25.73 -3.13 16.78
C ILE A 758 24.57 -2.61 17.63
N GLY A 759 24.80 -2.35 18.91
CA GLY A 759 23.83 -1.76 19.82
C GLY A 759 22.91 -2.78 20.48
N ARG A 760 21.63 -2.43 20.66
CA ARG A 760 20.64 -3.25 21.38
C ARG A 760 20.08 -4.37 20.50
N THR A 761 20.65 -5.57 20.58
CA THR A 761 20.34 -6.66 19.63
C THR A 761 18.94 -7.28 19.79
N ASP A 762 18.20 -6.92 20.83
CA ASP A 762 16.78 -7.24 20.98
C ASP A 762 15.86 -6.30 20.18
N LYS A 763 16.39 -5.22 19.60
CA LYS A 763 15.65 -4.26 18.76
C LYS A 763 15.98 -4.50 17.29
N TYR A 764 15.05 -4.18 16.37
CA TYR A 764 15.33 -4.32 14.93
C TYR A 764 16.40 -3.33 14.47
N LEU A 765 16.26 -2.06 14.82
CA LEU A 765 17.23 -1.02 14.50
C LEU A 765 18.26 -0.86 15.61
N SER A 766 18.93 -1.94 15.98
CA SER A 766 19.85 -2.04 17.13
C SER A 766 20.80 -0.84 17.33
N PRO A 767 21.45 -0.28 16.28
CA PRO A 767 22.40 0.82 16.45
C PRO A 767 21.71 2.13 16.86
N ALA A 768 20.44 2.31 16.48
CA ALA A 768 19.65 3.49 16.82
C ALA A 768 19.31 3.58 18.32
N ALA A 769 19.53 2.50 19.09
CA ALA A 769 19.38 2.50 20.54
C ALA A 769 20.61 3.02 21.30
N THR A 770 21.69 3.32 20.58
CA THR A 770 22.99 3.65 21.16
C THR A 770 23.58 4.91 20.53
N GLU A 771 24.19 5.74 21.36
CA GLU A 771 24.96 6.92 20.95
C GLU A 771 26.44 6.67 21.23
N VAL A 772 27.31 6.94 20.25
CA VAL A 772 28.77 6.91 20.45
C VAL A 772 29.21 8.26 21.00
N ILE A 773 29.65 8.29 22.26
CA ILE A 773 30.10 9.52 22.94
C ILE A 773 31.56 9.80 22.61
N ALA A 774 32.40 8.77 22.63
CA ALA A 774 33.82 8.85 22.31
C ALA A 774 34.32 7.50 21.80
N SER A 775 35.28 7.52 20.88
CA SER A 775 35.93 6.32 20.36
C SER A 775 37.37 6.64 19.97
N ASP A 776 38.30 5.78 20.36
CA ASP A 776 39.69 5.75 19.94
C ASP A 776 40.16 4.28 19.76
N GLY A 777 41.41 4.06 19.34
CA GLY A 777 41.93 2.72 19.06
C GLY A 777 41.97 1.76 20.26
N ARG A 778 41.85 2.27 21.49
CA ARG A 778 41.87 1.51 22.75
C ARG A 778 40.53 1.52 23.47
N SER A 779 39.75 2.60 23.39
CA SER A 779 38.53 2.78 24.19
C SER A 779 37.31 3.20 23.37
N LEU A 780 36.14 2.77 23.82
CA LEU A 780 34.83 3.09 23.25
C LEU A 780 33.89 3.46 24.39
N THR A 781 33.29 4.65 24.33
CA THR A 781 32.28 5.11 25.29
C THR A 781 30.94 5.26 24.58
N LEU A 782 29.94 4.52 25.06
CA LEU A 782 28.58 4.55 24.52
C LEU A 782 27.61 5.12 25.55
N ARG A 783 26.51 5.66 25.07
CA ARG A 783 25.30 5.89 25.86
C ARG A 783 24.16 5.06 25.31
N LEU A 784 23.51 4.30 26.20
CA LEU A 784 22.29 3.56 25.89
C LEU A 784 21.09 4.33 26.43
N LYS A 785 20.01 4.34 25.66
CA LYS A 785 18.75 4.97 26.09
C LYS A 785 18.02 4.16 27.17
N GLU A 786 18.19 2.84 27.14
CA GLU A 786 17.52 1.88 28.03
C GLU A 786 18.42 0.65 28.24
N SER A 787 18.35 0.02 29.41
CA SER A 787 19.03 -1.24 29.76
C SER A 787 18.65 -2.39 28.85
N GLY A 788 19.60 -3.26 28.51
CA GLY A 788 19.33 -4.49 27.76
C GLY A 788 20.59 -5.10 27.12
N PRO A 789 20.44 -6.07 26.22
CA PRO A 789 21.58 -6.74 25.59
C PRO A 789 22.32 -5.78 24.67
N LEU A 790 23.59 -5.54 24.93
CA LEU A 790 24.47 -4.70 24.13
C LEU A 790 25.46 -5.59 23.36
N ALA A 791 25.63 -5.30 22.07
CA ALA A 791 26.67 -5.90 21.26
C ALA A 791 27.58 -4.85 20.62
N VAL A 792 28.88 -5.12 20.68
CA VAL A 792 29.94 -4.35 20.00
C VAL A 792 30.89 -5.31 19.30
N TRP A 793 31.51 -4.83 18.24
CA TRP A 793 32.53 -5.57 17.52
C TRP A 793 33.88 -4.89 17.67
N SER A 794 34.93 -5.68 17.88
CA SER A 794 36.32 -5.23 18.05
C SER A 794 37.23 -5.91 17.03
N ALA A 795 38.07 -5.12 16.36
CA ALA A 795 39.06 -5.63 15.41
C ALA A 795 40.17 -6.46 16.06
N THR A 796 40.51 -6.16 17.31
CA THR A 796 41.58 -6.81 18.05
C THR A 796 41.23 -6.92 19.53
N GLY A 797 41.88 -7.90 20.19
CA GLY A 797 41.96 -7.99 21.63
C GLY A 797 40.71 -8.49 22.34
N GLN A 798 40.91 -8.97 23.57
CA GLN A 798 39.82 -9.12 24.53
C GLN A 798 39.36 -7.72 24.96
N ILE A 799 38.06 -7.56 25.18
CA ILE A 799 37.51 -6.32 25.71
C ILE A 799 37.12 -6.49 27.17
N GLN A 800 37.13 -5.39 27.91
CA GLN A 800 36.63 -5.32 29.28
C GLN A 800 35.90 -4.01 29.52
N SER A 801 35.01 -4.01 30.50
CA SER A 801 34.33 -2.83 31.02
C SER A 801 34.15 -3.00 32.52
N GLU A 802 34.20 -1.90 33.28
CA GLU A 802 33.80 -1.90 34.69
C GLU A 802 32.27 -1.87 34.83
N ASP A 803 31.55 -1.47 33.78
CA ASP A 803 30.09 -1.28 33.81
C ASP A 803 29.31 -2.55 33.45
N ALA A 804 29.93 -3.49 32.71
CA ALA A 804 29.30 -4.76 32.33
C ALA A 804 30.33 -5.84 31.95
N GLU A 805 29.96 -7.10 32.17
CA GLU A 805 30.73 -8.25 31.74
C GLU A 805 30.47 -8.55 30.25
N PHE A 806 31.52 -8.53 29.44
CA PHE A 806 31.46 -8.88 28.02
C PHE A 806 31.91 -10.32 27.79
N VAL A 807 31.08 -11.06 27.06
CA VAL A 807 31.33 -12.42 26.61
C VAL A 807 31.68 -12.41 25.13
N ASP A 808 32.75 -13.13 24.77
CA ASP A 808 33.13 -13.35 23.37
C ASP A 808 32.07 -14.22 22.68
N ALA A 809 31.52 -13.70 21.59
CA ALA A 809 30.52 -14.37 20.75
C ALA A 809 31.11 -14.83 19.40
N GLY A 810 32.44 -14.79 19.24
CA GLY A 810 33.15 -15.16 18.03
C GLY A 810 33.19 -14.06 16.98
N GLU A 811 34.10 -14.21 16.00
CA GLU A 811 34.22 -13.30 14.84
C GLU A 811 34.44 -11.82 15.21
N GLY A 812 34.99 -11.56 16.41
CA GLY A 812 35.21 -10.21 16.96
C GLY A 812 33.99 -9.58 17.62
N LEU A 813 32.86 -10.28 17.69
CA LEU A 813 31.63 -9.84 18.35
C LEU A 813 31.69 -10.10 19.86
N TRP A 814 31.32 -9.10 20.65
CA TRP A 814 31.24 -9.19 22.10
C TRP A 814 29.86 -8.75 22.58
N ARG A 815 29.33 -9.47 23.56
CA ARG A 815 27.97 -9.25 24.09
C ARG A 815 27.99 -9.05 25.60
N ALA A 816 27.17 -8.14 26.08
CA ALA A 816 26.95 -7.91 27.50
C ALA A 816 25.46 -7.70 27.79
N ALA A 817 25.02 -8.12 28.97
CA ALA A 817 23.76 -7.65 29.52
C ALA A 817 24.05 -6.33 30.26
N TYR A 818 23.66 -5.20 29.67
CA TYR A 818 23.90 -3.90 30.29
C TYR A 818 22.71 -3.48 31.15
N ALA A 819 22.94 -3.36 32.46
CA ALA A 819 22.02 -2.69 33.37
C ALA A 819 22.40 -1.21 33.42
N SER A 820 21.57 -0.34 32.84
CA SER A 820 21.81 1.10 32.80
C SER A 820 22.09 1.67 34.20
N ASN A 821 23.21 2.39 34.33
CA ASN A 821 23.48 3.29 35.45
C ASN A 821 22.66 4.59 35.29
N ARG A 822 22.84 5.57 36.20
CA ARG A 822 22.05 6.82 36.22
C ARG A 822 22.16 7.67 34.94
N ASP A 823 23.24 7.55 34.15
CA ASP A 823 23.46 8.34 32.93
C ASP A 823 23.51 7.51 31.63
N GLY A 824 23.29 6.19 31.73
CA GLY A 824 23.24 5.24 30.62
C GLY A 824 24.58 5.04 29.93
N ARG A 825 25.70 5.46 30.54
CA ARG A 825 27.03 5.40 29.92
C ARG A 825 27.74 4.09 30.25
N ILE A 826 28.44 3.57 29.24
CA ILE A 826 29.34 2.43 29.38
C ILE A 826 30.68 2.73 28.70
N ARG A 827 31.77 2.44 29.40
CA ARG A 827 33.13 2.53 28.87
C ARG A 827 33.72 1.15 28.65
N ILE A 828 34.17 0.89 27.43
CA ILE A 828 34.73 -0.37 26.97
C ILE A 828 36.19 -0.14 26.59
N ILE A 829 37.09 -1.05 26.98
CA ILE A 829 38.53 -0.92 26.79
C ILE A 829 39.08 -2.23 26.20
N ARG A 830 39.92 -2.15 25.16
CA ARG A 830 40.72 -3.29 24.67
C ARG A 830 41.87 -3.56 25.64
N ARG A 831 42.08 -4.84 25.96
CA ARG A 831 43.27 -5.30 26.67
C ARG A 831 44.49 -5.35 25.77
#